data_AF-A0A291PCM1-F1
#
_entry.id   AF-A0A291PCM1-F1
#
_cell.length_a   1.000
_cell.length_b   1.000
_cell.length_c   1.000
_cell.angle_alpha   90.00
_cell.angle_beta   90.00
_cell.angle_gamma   90.00
#
_symmetry.space_group_name_H-M   'P 1'
#
loop_
_entity.id
_entity.type
_entity.pdbx_description
1 polymer ?
#
loop_
_entity_poly.entity_id
_entity_poly.type
_entity_poly.pdbx_seq_one_letter_code
_entity_poly.pdbx_strand_id
1 'polypeptide(L)'
;MSTSAKDAPAVEEVPIQAPSLDIWDTKYRLKDRHGRPVDADLAATRERVARALAAVEGEAADAWLPKFRWALDNGAIPAGRIVANAGAEHVKPEVSLINCTVSRTIRDSMRDILEAVVDAGMTLKAGCGIGYEFSTLRHKGAFVFGAGAGTNGPLAFMDIYDKMCFTVASAGGRRGAQMATFDVGHPDVRAFIEAKREAGRLRQFNLSLLITDEFMEAVRGDADWPLAFPLHPKEKDDVEEDELVYRDWPVIEEGYTLDDQGRVACRIVEVVRARELWDTIMRSTYDFAEPGFILIDQVNRMNNNWFCEEIRATNPCGEQPLPPEGACLLGSINLTRFVLDPFGDTPRFDWARYRQVVAIFTRMLDNVVEISGLPLEGQRREIEAKRRHGMGFLGLGSALTMLKMPYGSPESLAFTEEVSRVMAVEGWKQALELSREKGMAPILAEDFAITPKMLRERPELANDGYEVGDRLPGRILHARYSRYMQKVAEVEPELVAELAEHGARFTHHSSIAPTGTISLSLGNNASNGIEPSFSHRYYRNVIRAGRKTKDQVEVVSFELAAYRHVVAPEAVESELPDYFVTADAVSPAQHVAVQAAAQAWVDSAISKTVNVPTDFAFADFKDLYLDAYDSQLKGCTTFRFNPEAFQGVLVREDDLKNTTYVFELENGETVELAGDEKVLYEGEEHTAANLYEGLKEGTYGKW
;
A
#
# COMPACT_ATOMS: atom_id res chain seq x y z
N MET A 1 23.15 37.74 -38.51
CA MET A 1 24.02 37.42 -37.36
C MET A 1 23.32 36.31 -36.60
N SER A 2 23.92 35.12 -36.65
CA SER A 2 23.47 33.91 -35.99
C SER A 2 23.92 33.98 -34.53
N THR A 3 23.01 34.33 -33.62
CA THR A 3 23.18 34.05 -32.19
C THR A 3 22.66 32.65 -31.96
N SER A 4 23.58 31.72 -31.70
CA SER A 4 23.24 30.34 -31.35
C SER A 4 22.33 30.38 -30.12
N ALA A 5 21.16 29.74 -30.21
CA ALA A 5 20.43 29.34 -29.02
C ALA A 5 21.39 28.41 -28.28
N LYS A 6 21.84 28.82 -27.08
CA LYS A 6 22.49 27.89 -26.17
C LYS A 6 21.43 26.84 -25.84
N ASP A 7 21.75 25.57 -26.06
CA ASP A 7 20.93 24.45 -25.63
C ASP A 7 20.58 24.66 -24.15
N ALA A 8 19.31 24.91 -23.86
CA ALA A 8 18.85 24.97 -22.48
C ALA A 8 19.08 23.58 -21.86
N PRO A 9 19.59 23.50 -20.63
CA PRO A 9 19.87 22.22 -20.00
C PRO A 9 18.59 21.38 -19.90
N ALA A 10 18.69 20.10 -20.26
CA ALA A 10 17.54 19.20 -20.27
C ALA A 10 17.21 18.74 -18.84
N VAL A 11 15.94 18.46 -18.53
CA VAL A 11 15.58 17.97 -17.19
C VAL A 11 16.17 16.59 -16.89
N GLU A 12 16.48 15.81 -17.92
CA GLU A 12 17.21 14.56 -17.78
C GLU A 12 18.64 14.74 -17.25
N GLU A 13 19.21 15.95 -17.34
CA GLU A 13 20.56 16.32 -16.89
C GLU A 13 20.59 16.90 -15.47
N VAL A 14 19.42 17.03 -14.80
CA VAL A 14 19.34 17.48 -13.41
C VAL A 14 20.24 16.60 -12.54
N PRO A 15 21.26 17.16 -11.87
CA PRO A 15 22.16 16.38 -11.05
C PRO A 15 21.43 15.65 -9.92
N ILE A 16 21.86 14.43 -9.63
CA ILE A 16 21.35 13.71 -8.47
C ILE A 16 21.79 14.40 -7.18
N GLN A 17 20.85 14.60 -6.27
CA GLN A 17 21.10 15.24 -4.98
C GLN A 17 21.94 14.32 -4.09
N ALA A 18 22.86 14.89 -3.30
CA ALA A 18 23.71 14.12 -2.40
C ALA A 18 22.90 13.25 -1.41
N PRO A 19 21.80 13.73 -0.79
CA PRO A 19 20.95 12.91 0.07
C PRO A 19 20.31 11.71 -0.64
N SER A 20 19.98 11.85 -1.93
CA SER A 20 19.44 10.76 -2.76
C SER A 20 20.49 9.67 -3.00
N LEU A 21 21.74 10.08 -3.25
CA LEU A 21 22.89 9.18 -3.38
C LEU A 21 23.23 8.47 -2.06
N ASP A 22 23.18 9.18 -0.93
CA ASP A 22 23.47 8.61 0.39
C ASP A 22 22.47 7.50 0.75
N ILE A 23 21.19 7.71 0.43
CA ILE A 23 20.15 6.70 0.63
C ILE A 23 20.35 5.53 -0.33
N TRP A 24 20.74 5.78 -1.58
CA TRP A 24 21.06 4.70 -2.52
C TRP A 24 22.23 3.86 -1.99
N ASP A 25 23.33 4.48 -1.57
CA ASP A 25 24.51 3.79 -1.04
C ASP A 25 24.19 2.97 0.20
N THR A 26 23.28 3.46 1.05
CA THR A 26 22.88 2.81 2.29
C THR A 26 21.87 1.67 2.06
N LYS A 27 20.91 1.84 1.14
CA LYS A 27 19.73 0.96 1.05
C LYS A 27 19.71 0.06 -0.18
N TYR A 28 20.38 0.43 -1.26
CA TYR A 28 20.22 -0.19 -2.59
C TYR A 28 21.54 -0.63 -3.25
N ARG A 29 22.65 0.05 -2.96
CA ARG A 29 23.97 -0.34 -3.46
C ARG A 29 24.34 -1.71 -2.90
N LEU A 30 24.54 -2.69 -3.77
CA LEU A 30 24.98 -4.00 -3.33
C LEU A 30 26.40 -3.89 -2.76
N LYS A 31 26.60 -4.43 -1.55
CA LYS A 31 27.88 -4.48 -0.84
C LYS A 31 28.12 -5.91 -0.37
N ASP A 32 29.39 -6.33 -0.36
CA ASP A 32 29.77 -7.65 0.14
C ASP A 32 29.71 -7.70 1.69
N ARG A 33 30.00 -8.88 2.25
CA ARG A 33 30.01 -9.10 3.72
C ARG A 33 31.00 -8.22 4.50
N HIS A 34 31.94 -7.57 3.83
CA HIS A 34 32.92 -6.66 4.41
C HIS A 34 32.53 -5.19 4.19
N GLY A 35 31.33 -4.93 3.66
CA GLY A 35 30.83 -3.58 3.36
C GLY A 35 31.44 -2.96 2.10
N ARG A 36 32.20 -3.74 1.30
CA ARG A 36 32.82 -3.22 0.08
C ARG A 36 31.78 -3.19 -1.05
N PRO A 37 31.68 -2.08 -1.79
CA PRO A 37 30.78 -2.00 -2.93
C PRO A 37 31.00 -3.10 -3.97
N VAL A 38 29.91 -3.76 -4.35
CA VAL A 38 29.81 -4.61 -5.55
C VAL A 38 29.31 -3.77 -6.72
N ASP A 39 28.25 -2.97 -6.50
CA ASP A 39 27.81 -1.97 -7.46
C ASP A 39 28.72 -0.74 -7.36
N ALA A 40 29.37 -0.36 -8.46
CA ALA A 40 30.26 0.80 -8.48
C ALA A 40 29.49 2.12 -8.32
N ASP A 41 28.36 2.26 -9.03
CA ASP A 41 27.50 3.44 -9.10
C ASP A 41 26.04 3.02 -9.40
N LEU A 42 25.16 4.00 -9.58
CA LEU A 42 23.75 3.76 -9.93
C LEU A 42 23.58 3.01 -11.26
N ALA A 43 24.45 3.27 -12.24
CA ALA A 43 24.39 2.58 -13.53
C ALA A 43 24.73 1.09 -13.36
N ALA A 44 25.72 0.76 -12.51
CA ALA A 44 26.04 -0.61 -12.14
C ALA A 44 24.88 -1.31 -11.40
N THR A 45 24.14 -0.60 -10.53
CA THR A 45 22.92 -1.14 -9.92
C THR A 45 21.85 -1.45 -10.98
N ARG A 46 21.57 -0.53 -11.91
CA ARG A 46 20.61 -0.76 -13.01
C ARG A 46 21.04 -1.91 -13.91
N GLU A 47 22.33 -1.97 -14.21
CA GLU A 47 22.95 -3.04 -14.99
C GLU A 47 22.72 -4.41 -14.37
N ARG A 48 23.01 -4.55 -13.07
CA ARG A 48 22.79 -5.80 -12.32
C ARG A 48 21.32 -6.21 -12.35
N VAL A 49 20.41 -5.28 -12.07
CA VAL A 49 18.97 -5.56 -12.05
C VAL A 49 18.47 -5.96 -13.44
N ALA A 50 18.82 -5.21 -14.49
CA ALA A 50 18.45 -5.53 -15.87
C ALA A 50 18.97 -6.90 -16.30
N ARG A 51 20.22 -7.24 -15.95
CA ARG A 51 20.83 -8.53 -16.25
C ARG A 51 20.14 -9.69 -15.53
N ALA A 52 19.84 -9.54 -14.25
CA ALA A 52 19.14 -10.56 -13.47
C ALA A 52 17.74 -10.85 -14.06
N LEU A 53 17.00 -9.80 -14.44
CA LEU A 53 15.67 -9.94 -15.03
C LEU A 53 15.71 -10.45 -16.49
N ALA A 54 16.72 -10.05 -17.27
CA ALA A 54 16.90 -10.54 -18.64
C ALA A 54 17.31 -12.02 -18.67
N ALA A 55 18.06 -12.50 -17.68
CA ALA A 55 18.46 -13.91 -17.60
C ALA A 55 17.26 -14.88 -17.56
N VAL A 56 16.11 -14.43 -17.03
CA VAL A 56 14.85 -15.19 -17.01
C VAL A 56 14.32 -15.46 -18.42
N GLU A 57 14.68 -14.65 -19.42
CA GLU A 57 14.27 -14.83 -20.82
C GLU A 57 15.05 -15.96 -21.53
N GLY A 58 15.99 -16.63 -20.86
CA GLY A 58 16.75 -17.75 -21.41
C GLY A 58 17.54 -17.34 -22.66
N GLU A 59 17.27 -18.00 -23.79
CA GLU A 59 17.94 -17.71 -25.07
C GLU A 59 17.71 -16.27 -25.57
N ALA A 60 16.62 -15.62 -25.15
CA ALA A 60 16.31 -14.25 -25.53
C ALA A 60 16.94 -13.19 -24.59
N ALA A 61 17.73 -13.61 -23.59
CA ALA A 61 18.32 -12.70 -22.61
C ALA A 61 19.15 -11.57 -23.24
N ASP A 62 19.99 -11.89 -24.23
CA ASP A 62 20.83 -10.89 -24.91
C ASP A 62 20.01 -9.87 -25.71
N ALA A 63 18.83 -10.26 -26.20
CA ALA A 63 17.92 -9.37 -26.92
C ALA A 63 17.10 -8.46 -25.98
N TRP A 64 16.78 -8.94 -24.77
CA TRP A 64 15.99 -8.20 -23.79
C TRP A 64 16.83 -7.31 -22.86
N LEU A 65 18.07 -7.69 -22.55
CA LEU A 65 18.97 -6.90 -21.72
C LEU A 65 19.08 -5.41 -22.13
N PRO A 66 19.33 -5.04 -23.41
CA PRO A 66 19.39 -3.63 -23.78
C PRO A 66 18.05 -2.92 -23.61
N LYS A 67 16.91 -3.61 -23.79
CA LYS A 67 15.56 -3.03 -23.61
C LYS A 67 15.27 -2.77 -22.13
N PHE A 68 15.63 -3.72 -21.25
CA PHE A 68 15.44 -3.58 -19.81
C PHE A 68 16.31 -2.46 -19.23
N ARG A 69 17.58 -2.36 -19.66
CA ARG A 69 18.45 -1.22 -19.31
C ARG A 69 17.82 0.10 -19.75
N TRP A 70 17.37 0.18 -21.00
CA TRP A 70 16.73 1.37 -21.55
C TRP A 70 15.50 1.79 -20.73
N ALA A 71 14.63 0.85 -20.34
CA ALA A 71 13.47 1.17 -19.51
C ALA A 71 13.87 1.72 -18.13
N LEU A 72 14.88 1.13 -17.48
CA LEU A 72 15.39 1.62 -16.19
C LEU A 72 15.96 3.04 -16.29
N ASP A 73 16.67 3.36 -17.36
CA ASP A 73 17.22 4.70 -17.58
C ASP A 73 16.13 5.74 -17.94
N ASN A 74 15.01 5.27 -18.51
CA ASN A 74 13.86 6.08 -18.92
C ASN A 74 12.70 6.08 -17.92
N GLY A 75 12.97 5.73 -16.65
CA GLY A 75 12.05 6.00 -15.54
C GLY A 75 11.32 4.77 -14.98
N ALA A 76 11.56 3.56 -15.48
CA ALA A 76 11.12 2.36 -14.78
C ALA A 76 11.95 2.15 -13.50
N ILE A 77 11.28 2.10 -12.35
CA ILE A 77 11.92 1.91 -11.04
C ILE A 77 11.28 0.68 -10.37
N PRO A 78 11.94 -0.49 -10.42
CA PRO A 78 11.51 -1.66 -9.66
C PRO A 78 11.41 -1.34 -8.17
N ALA A 79 10.54 -2.04 -7.44
CA ALA A 79 10.44 -1.82 -6.02
C ALA A 79 11.76 -2.08 -5.27
N GLY A 80 11.88 -1.47 -4.11
CA GLY A 80 13.14 -1.44 -3.37
C GLY A 80 13.70 -2.81 -2.97
N ARG A 81 12.90 -3.89 -2.97
CA ARG A 81 13.42 -5.25 -2.77
C ARG A 81 14.03 -5.81 -4.04
N ILE A 82 13.37 -5.65 -5.20
CA ILE A 82 13.92 -6.00 -6.51
C ILE A 82 15.28 -5.31 -6.72
N VAL A 83 15.35 -3.98 -6.52
CA VAL A 83 16.61 -3.22 -6.70
C VAL A 83 17.74 -3.73 -5.79
N ALA A 84 17.42 -4.02 -4.53
CA ALA A 84 18.41 -4.41 -3.53
C ALA A 84 18.90 -5.87 -3.66
N ASN A 85 18.10 -6.74 -4.29
CA ASN A 85 18.27 -8.20 -4.17
C ASN A 85 18.39 -8.94 -5.51
N ALA A 86 17.87 -8.42 -6.64
CA ALA A 86 17.98 -9.11 -7.93
C ALA A 86 19.45 -9.26 -8.36
N GLY A 87 19.91 -10.49 -8.63
CA GLY A 87 21.31 -10.76 -8.97
C GLY A 87 22.27 -10.68 -7.77
N ALA A 88 21.75 -10.72 -6.54
CA ALA A 88 22.53 -10.66 -5.30
C ALA A 88 22.66 -12.01 -4.58
N GLU A 89 22.30 -13.13 -5.22
CA GLU A 89 22.17 -14.47 -4.61
C GLU A 89 23.48 -14.93 -3.96
N HIS A 90 24.62 -14.55 -4.54
CA HIS A 90 25.97 -14.83 -4.03
C HIS A 90 26.32 -14.07 -2.75
N VAL A 91 25.60 -13.00 -2.42
CA VAL A 91 25.78 -12.18 -1.21
C VAL A 91 24.62 -12.37 -0.23
N LYS A 92 23.41 -12.57 -0.74
CA LYS A 92 22.14 -12.62 -0.01
C LYS A 92 21.30 -13.80 -0.53
N PRO A 93 21.59 -15.05 -0.12
CA PRO A 93 20.95 -16.23 -0.70
C PRO A 93 19.50 -16.46 -0.24
N GLU A 94 19.08 -15.91 0.91
CA GLU A 94 17.77 -16.17 1.52
C GLU A 94 16.88 -14.92 1.59
N VAL A 95 16.92 -14.06 0.57
CA VAL A 95 16.10 -12.82 0.53
C VAL A 95 15.08 -12.86 -0.59
N SER A 96 13.92 -12.27 -0.35
CA SER A 96 12.87 -12.15 -1.37
C SER A 96 13.04 -10.88 -2.20
N LEU A 97 12.57 -10.92 -3.45
CA LEU A 97 12.34 -9.75 -4.30
C LEU A 97 10.95 -9.12 -4.05
N ILE A 98 10.10 -9.77 -3.26
CA ILE A 98 8.72 -9.36 -3.01
C ILE A 98 8.65 -8.40 -1.82
N ASN A 99 7.80 -7.39 -1.96
CA ASN A 99 7.56 -6.39 -0.93
C ASN A 99 6.31 -6.71 -0.11
N CYS A 100 5.26 -7.20 -0.75
CA CYS A 100 3.91 -7.21 -0.21
C CYS A 100 3.35 -8.63 -0.18
N THR A 101 2.95 -9.08 1.02
CA THR A 101 2.34 -10.38 1.23
C THR A 101 1.16 -10.28 2.19
N VAL A 102 0.26 -11.25 2.14
CA VAL A 102 -0.78 -11.49 3.15
C VAL A 102 -0.60 -12.89 3.73
N SER A 103 -0.86 -13.02 5.02
CA SER A 103 -0.82 -14.30 5.74
C SER A 103 -1.84 -15.28 5.16
N ARG A 104 -1.63 -16.57 5.41
CA ARG A 104 -2.72 -17.55 5.36
C ARG A 104 -3.88 -17.12 6.27
N THR A 105 -5.08 -17.64 6.01
CA THR A 105 -6.22 -17.47 6.91
C THR A 105 -5.89 -18.06 8.28
N ILE A 106 -6.07 -17.29 9.33
CA ILE A 106 -5.84 -17.74 10.71
C ILE A 106 -7.10 -18.45 11.17
N ARG A 107 -7.07 -19.76 11.38
CA ARG A 107 -8.22 -20.51 11.90
C ARG A 107 -8.31 -20.37 13.41
N ASP A 108 -9.52 -20.49 13.93
CA ASP A 108 -9.85 -20.28 15.35
C ASP A 108 -9.43 -21.45 16.25
N SER A 109 -8.13 -21.73 16.28
CA SER A 109 -7.51 -22.75 17.12
C SER A 109 -6.11 -22.34 17.55
N MET A 110 -5.71 -22.75 18.76
CA MET A 110 -4.38 -22.40 19.28
C MET A 110 -3.23 -22.85 18.37
N ARG A 111 -3.36 -24.02 17.76
CA ARG A 111 -2.33 -24.56 16.88
C ARG A 111 -2.18 -23.72 15.62
N ASP A 112 -3.30 -23.40 14.97
CA ASP A 112 -3.29 -22.63 13.72
C ASP A 112 -2.81 -21.19 13.94
N ILE A 113 -3.21 -20.56 15.05
CA ILE A 113 -2.72 -19.23 15.45
C ILE A 113 -1.19 -19.23 15.58
N LEU A 114 -0.61 -20.20 16.28
CA LEU A 114 0.84 -20.24 16.53
C LEU A 114 1.63 -20.64 15.27
N GLU A 115 1.11 -21.54 14.44
CA GLU A 115 1.71 -21.86 13.15
C GLU A 115 1.72 -20.64 12.21
N ALA A 116 0.66 -19.82 12.20
CA ALA A 116 0.62 -18.57 11.43
C ALA A 116 1.63 -17.52 11.93
N VAL A 117 1.96 -17.50 13.24
CA VAL A 117 3.07 -16.69 13.78
C VAL A 117 4.43 -17.14 13.23
N VAL A 118 4.63 -18.45 13.07
CA VAL A 118 5.88 -19.00 12.49
C VAL A 118 6.01 -18.57 11.03
N ASP A 119 4.95 -18.72 10.24
CA ASP A 119 4.89 -18.31 8.84
C ASP A 119 5.17 -16.81 8.66
N ALA A 120 4.57 -16.00 9.54
CA ALA A 120 4.82 -14.57 9.63
C ALA A 120 6.29 -14.22 9.88
N GLY A 121 6.92 -14.89 10.86
CA GLY A 121 8.34 -14.68 11.17
C GLY A 121 9.25 -15.03 10.01
N MET A 122 8.95 -16.10 9.27
CA MET A 122 9.71 -16.48 8.07
C MET A 122 9.55 -15.46 6.94
N THR A 123 8.33 -14.95 6.75
CA THR A 123 8.01 -13.91 5.75
C THR A 123 8.75 -12.60 6.05
N LEU A 124 8.73 -12.15 7.31
CA LEU A 124 9.43 -10.93 7.75
C LEU A 124 10.95 -11.08 7.66
N LYS A 125 11.50 -12.25 8.03
CA LYS A 125 12.92 -12.59 7.88
C LYS A 125 13.37 -12.41 6.43
N ALA A 126 12.59 -12.90 5.47
CA ALA A 126 12.91 -12.79 4.04
C ALA A 126 12.86 -11.36 3.49
N GLY A 127 12.27 -10.41 4.22
CA GLY A 127 12.24 -8.99 3.86
C GLY A 127 10.85 -8.45 3.48
N CYS A 128 9.82 -9.28 3.48
CA CYS A 128 8.47 -8.91 3.06
C CYS A 128 7.72 -8.18 4.18
N GLY A 129 6.83 -7.26 3.82
CA GLY A 129 5.79 -6.77 4.72
C GLY A 129 4.54 -7.65 4.62
N ILE A 130 3.85 -7.90 5.74
CA ILE A 130 2.80 -8.91 5.83
C ILE A 130 1.49 -8.37 6.42
N GLY A 131 0.37 -8.67 5.79
CA GLY A 131 -0.98 -8.41 6.30
C GLY A 131 -1.67 -9.62 6.91
N TYR A 132 -2.65 -9.38 7.77
CA TYR A 132 -3.43 -10.42 8.46
C TYR A 132 -4.89 -10.01 8.58
N GLU A 133 -5.78 -10.99 8.55
CA GLU A 133 -7.18 -10.85 8.94
C GLU A 133 -7.37 -11.59 10.27
N PHE A 134 -7.82 -10.88 11.31
CA PHE A 134 -7.94 -11.45 12.67
C PHE A 134 -9.39 -11.71 13.10
N SER A 135 -10.37 -11.41 12.27
CA SER A 135 -11.80 -11.51 12.61
C SER A 135 -12.34 -12.93 12.57
N THR A 136 -11.54 -13.88 12.06
CA THR A 136 -11.81 -15.31 12.18
C THR A 136 -11.66 -15.85 13.59
N LEU A 137 -11.01 -15.13 14.52
CA LEU A 137 -10.78 -15.57 15.89
C LEU A 137 -11.94 -15.19 16.80
N ARG A 138 -12.42 -16.15 17.61
CA ARG A 138 -13.57 -15.89 18.48
C ARG A 138 -13.32 -14.75 19.47
N HIS A 139 -14.36 -13.95 19.68
CA HIS A 139 -14.30 -12.77 20.53
C HIS A 139 -13.95 -13.07 21.99
N LYS A 140 -13.46 -12.05 22.71
CA LYS A 140 -13.15 -12.14 24.13
C LYS A 140 -14.34 -12.64 24.94
N GLY A 141 -14.08 -13.58 25.85
CA GLY A 141 -15.10 -14.20 26.70
C GLY A 141 -15.84 -15.37 26.04
N ALA A 142 -15.75 -15.56 24.72
CA ALA A 142 -16.34 -16.72 24.06
C ALA A 142 -15.79 -18.03 24.63
N PHE A 143 -16.65 -19.03 24.77
CA PHE A 143 -16.31 -20.25 25.47
C PHE A 143 -15.37 -21.14 24.64
N VAL A 144 -14.36 -21.71 25.29
CA VAL A 144 -13.42 -22.67 24.69
C VAL A 144 -13.72 -24.05 25.27
N PHE A 145 -14.53 -24.83 24.55
CA PHE A 145 -15.00 -26.14 25.01
C PHE A 145 -13.89 -27.12 25.42
N GLY A 146 -12.74 -27.09 24.74
CA GLY A 146 -11.60 -27.95 25.10
C GLY A 146 -10.91 -27.55 26.41
N ALA A 147 -10.98 -26.28 26.79
CA ALA A 147 -10.33 -25.73 27.99
C ALA A 147 -11.31 -25.49 29.16
N GLY A 148 -12.62 -25.45 28.89
CA GLY A 148 -13.65 -25.17 29.89
C GLY A 148 -13.63 -23.74 30.42
N ALA A 149 -13.09 -22.79 29.65
CA ALA A 149 -12.92 -21.39 30.05
C ALA A 149 -13.15 -20.44 28.86
N GLY A 150 -13.34 -19.15 29.15
CA GLY A 150 -13.42 -18.10 28.12
C GLY A 150 -12.06 -17.76 27.52
N THR A 151 -12.03 -17.33 26.25
CA THR A 151 -10.82 -16.82 25.59
C THR A 151 -10.52 -15.35 25.93
N ASN A 152 -9.27 -14.92 25.71
CA ASN A 152 -8.87 -13.52 25.78
C ASN A 152 -9.15 -12.72 24.49
N GLY A 153 -9.60 -13.39 23.42
CA GLY A 153 -9.96 -12.79 22.14
C GLY A 153 -8.78 -12.48 21.20
N PRO A 154 -9.06 -12.06 19.96
CA PRO A 154 -8.07 -11.78 18.91
C PRO A 154 -6.94 -10.85 19.33
N LEU A 155 -7.24 -9.75 20.02
CA LEU A 155 -6.24 -8.72 20.32
C LEU A 155 -5.12 -9.23 21.24
N ALA A 156 -5.41 -10.17 22.14
CA ALA A 156 -4.38 -10.78 22.97
C ALA A 156 -3.41 -11.67 22.15
N PHE A 157 -3.91 -12.29 21.08
CA PHE A 157 -3.06 -13.03 20.14
C PHE A 157 -2.27 -12.10 19.23
N MET A 158 -2.84 -10.96 18.83
CA MET A 158 -2.12 -9.93 18.05
C MET A 158 -0.86 -9.43 18.79
N ASP A 159 -0.87 -9.39 20.12
CA ASP A 159 0.32 -9.04 20.91
C ASP A 159 1.49 -10.02 20.68
N ILE A 160 1.22 -11.31 20.40
CA ILE A 160 2.25 -12.29 20.03
C ILE A 160 2.90 -11.92 18.70
N TYR A 161 2.09 -11.54 17.71
CA TYR A 161 2.57 -11.10 16.39
C TYR A 161 3.36 -9.79 16.50
N ASP A 162 2.91 -8.84 17.33
CA ASP A 162 3.64 -7.59 17.58
C ASP A 162 5.04 -7.86 18.16
N LYS A 163 5.13 -8.73 19.18
CA LYS A 163 6.43 -9.11 19.77
C LYS A 163 7.30 -9.92 18.83
N MET A 164 6.71 -10.80 18.02
CA MET A 164 7.43 -11.53 16.98
C MET A 164 8.05 -10.57 15.97
N CYS A 165 7.28 -9.62 15.44
CA CYS A 165 7.77 -8.63 14.48
C CYS A 165 8.86 -7.73 15.05
N PHE A 166 8.71 -7.33 16.31
CA PHE A 166 9.73 -6.55 17.02
C PHE A 166 11.05 -7.33 17.15
N THR A 167 10.98 -8.65 17.32
CA THR A 167 12.15 -9.52 17.52
C THR A 167 12.85 -9.88 16.20
N VAL A 168 12.11 -10.07 15.12
CA VAL A 168 12.67 -10.48 13.82
C VAL A 168 13.30 -9.28 13.11
N ALA A 169 14.63 -9.30 12.99
CA ALA A 169 15.34 -8.35 12.12
C ALA A 169 15.04 -8.68 10.64
N SER A 170 14.25 -7.84 9.97
CA SER A 170 13.93 -8.04 8.55
C SER A 170 15.19 -7.88 7.68
N ALA A 171 15.31 -8.70 6.63
CA ALA A 171 16.46 -8.70 5.74
C ALA A 171 16.89 -7.29 5.29
N GLY A 172 18.19 -7.02 5.36
CA GLY A 172 18.77 -5.71 5.03
C GLY A 172 18.66 -4.66 6.13
N GLY A 173 18.46 -5.07 7.39
CA GLY A 173 18.44 -4.17 8.56
C GLY A 173 17.24 -3.24 8.59
N ARG A 174 16.10 -3.68 8.02
CA ARG A 174 14.84 -2.92 8.05
C ARG A 174 13.98 -3.37 9.22
N ARG A 175 13.17 -2.47 9.77
CA ARG A 175 12.10 -2.83 10.71
C ARG A 175 11.03 -3.62 9.96
N GLY A 176 10.47 -4.66 10.58
CA GLY A 176 9.30 -5.35 10.06
C GLY A 176 8.09 -4.41 9.99
N ALA A 177 7.19 -4.64 9.04
CA ALA A 177 5.97 -3.86 8.88
C ALA A 177 4.80 -4.82 8.69
N GLN A 178 3.72 -4.59 9.44
CA GLN A 178 2.54 -5.45 9.43
C GLN A 178 1.26 -4.65 9.21
N MET A 179 0.22 -5.27 8.65
CA MET A 179 -1.15 -4.77 8.61
C MET A 179 -2.05 -5.74 9.36
N ALA A 180 -2.90 -5.25 10.26
CA ALA A 180 -4.02 -6.03 10.80
C ALA A 180 -5.33 -5.46 10.28
N THR A 181 -6.10 -6.32 9.62
CA THR A 181 -7.49 -6.03 9.23
C THR A 181 -8.47 -6.69 10.18
N PHE A 182 -9.61 -6.02 10.37
CA PHE A 182 -10.64 -6.46 11.30
C PHE A 182 -12.04 -6.09 10.80
N ASP A 183 -12.97 -7.02 10.91
CA ASP A 183 -14.34 -6.87 10.43
C ASP A 183 -15.14 -5.92 11.33
N VAL A 184 -15.85 -4.97 10.73
CA VAL A 184 -16.66 -3.98 11.45
C VAL A 184 -17.84 -4.61 12.20
N GLY A 185 -18.26 -5.82 11.81
CA GLY A 185 -19.31 -6.61 12.45
C GLY A 185 -18.81 -7.58 13.53
N HIS A 186 -17.52 -7.58 13.88
CA HIS A 186 -16.96 -8.47 14.89
C HIS A 186 -17.24 -7.96 16.32
N PRO A 187 -17.56 -8.82 17.32
CA PRO A 187 -17.87 -8.37 18.69
C PRO A 187 -16.76 -7.56 19.40
N ASP A 188 -15.48 -7.86 19.12
CA ASP A 188 -14.34 -7.10 19.66
C ASP A 188 -13.97 -5.83 18.85
N VAL A 189 -14.80 -5.38 17.89
CA VAL A 189 -14.47 -4.27 16.99
C VAL A 189 -14.13 -2.98 17.74
N ARG A 190 -14.85 -2.66 18.83
CA ARG A 190 -14.55 -1.46 19.64
C ARG A 190 -13.16 -1.52 20.27
N ALA A 191 -12.79 -2.69 20.82
CA ALA A 191 -11.47 -2.87 21.39
C ALA A 191 -10.37 -2.74 20.33
N PHE A 192 -10.62 -3.20 19.09
CA PHE A 192 -9.70 -3.04 17.96
C PHE A 192 -9.52 -1.56 17.59
N ILE A 193 -10.63 -0.80 17.48
CA ILE A 193 -10.61 0.64 17.16
C ILE A 193 -9.76 1.43 18.17
N GLU A 194 -9.81 1.05 19.43
CA GLU A 194 -9.15 1.76 20.53
C GLU A 194 -7.77 1.19 20.89
N ALA A 195 -7.33 0.11 20.25
CA ALA A 195 -6.17 -0.68 20.68
C ALA A 195 -4.88 0.14 20.78
N LYS A 196 -4.68 1.12 19.88
CA LYS A 196 -3.49 1.99 19.87
C LYS A 196 -3.57 3.23 20.76
N ARG A 197 -4.70 3.44 21.46
CA ARG A 197 -4.76 4.45 22.53
C ARG A 197 -3.90 4.03 23.72
N GLU A 198 -3.69 2.73 23.88
CA GLU A 198 -2.74 2.17 24.84
C GLU A 198 -1.31 2.38 24.34
N ALA A 199 -0.54 3.20 25.07
CA ALA A 199 0.83 3.52 24.70
C ALA A 199 1.69 2.25 24.57
N GLY A 200 2.20 2.00 23.36
CA GLY A 200 3.13 0.91 23.11
C GLY A 200 2.55 -0.41 22.67
N ARG A 201 1.23 -0.51 22.58
CA ARG A 201 0.57 -1.70 22.09
C ARG A 201 0.40 -1.68 20.56
N LEU A 202 0.56 -2.84 19.92
CA LEU A 202 0.46 -3.04 18.47
C LEU A 202 1.29 -2.06 17.61
N ARG A 203 2.46 -1.62 18.10
CA ARG A 203 3.34 -0.65 17.41
C ARG A 203 3.88 -1.16 16.07
N GLN A 204 3.92 -2.47 15.84
CA GLN A 204 4.43 -3.05 14.58
C GLN A 204 3.36 -3.18 13.49
N PHE A 205 2.10 -2.89 13.83
CA PHE A 205 0.98 -2.97 12.90
C PHE A 205 0.55 -1.58 12.44
N ASN A 206 0.08 -1.47 11.21
CA ASN A 206 -1.00 -0.55 10.85
C ASN A 206 -2.33 -1.28 11.08
N LEU A 207 -3.36 -0.58 11.57
CA LEU A 207 -4.69 -1.16 11.81
C LEU A 207 -5.67 -0.64 10.75
N SER A 208 -6.54 -1.50 10.22
CA SER A 208 -7.62 -1.07 9.33
C SER A 208 -8.89 -1.90 9.53
N LEU A 209 -10.04 -1.26 9.39
CA LEU A 209 -11.33 -1.93 9.41
C LEU A 209 -11.76 -2.35 8.01
N LEU A 210 -12.34 -3.54 7.93
CA LEU A 210 -13.07 -4.01 6.75
C LEU A 210 -14.50 -3.46 6.85
N ILE A 211 -14.74 -2.40 6.08
CA ILE A 211 -16.01 -1.67 6.03
C ILE A 211 -16.83 -2.22 4.87
N THR A 212 -18.04 -2.69 5.17
CA THR A 212 -19.00 -3.24 4.20
C THR A 212 -20.00 -2.18 3.74
N ASP A 213 -20.60 -2.38 2.57
CA ASP A 213 -21.71 -1.57 2.06
C ASP A 213 -22.89 -1.61 3.05
N GLU A 214 -23.19 -2.80 3.60
CA GLU A 214 -24.26 -2.99 4.59
C GLU A 214 -24.07 -2.08 5.82
N PHE A 215 -22.84 -1.96 6.33
CA PHE A 215 -22.55 -1.07 7.45
C PHE A 215 -22.72 0.40 7.06
N MET A 216 -22.24 0.80 5.87
CA MET A 216 -22.39 2.18 5.39
C MET A 216 -23.86 2.57 5.19
N GLU A 217 -24.68 1.66 4.66
CA GLU A 217 -26.13 1.82 4.55
C GLU A 217 -26.79 1.94 5.93
N ALA A 218 -26.37 1.11 6.91
CA ALA A 218 -26.86 1.19 8.28
C ALA A 218 -26.49 2.52 8.96
N VAL A 219 -25.28 3.06 8.72
CA VAL A 219 -24.87 4.38 9.21
C VAL A 219 -25.75 5.49 8.64
N ARG A 220 -26.00 5.47 7.32
CA ARG A 220 -26.87 6.44 6.64
C ARG A 220 -28.29 6.38 7.19
N GLY A 221 -28.84 5.17 7.31
CA GLY A 221 -30.20 4.90 7.78
C GLY A 221 -30.42 5.05 9.28
N ASP A 222 -29.36 5.28 10.07
CA ASP A 222 -29.42 5.18 11.54
C ASP A 222 -30.06 3.86 11.99
N ALA A 223 -29.57 2.75 11.43
CA ALA A 223 -30.04 1.41 11.72
C ALA A 223 -29.26 0.77 12.87
N ASP A 224 -29.81 -0.30 13.40
CA ASP A 224 -29.10 -1.19 14.33
C ASP A 224 -28.06 -2.01 13.57
N TRP A 225 -26.95 -2.29 14.23
CA TRP A 225 -25.82 -3.06 13.70
C TRP A 225 -25.51 -4.23 14.64
N PRO A 226 -25.80 -5.48 14.23
CA PRO A 226 -25.49 -6.65 15.05
C PRO A 226 -23.99 -6.93 15.00
N LEU A 227 -23.36 -7.04 16.17
CA LEU A 227 -22.03 -7.59 16.33
C LEU A 227 -22.16 -9.09 16.57
N ALA A 228 -21.65 -9.90 15.64
CA ALA A 228 -21.96 -11.33 15.59
C ALA A 228 -20.74 -12.16 15.19
N PHE A 229 -20.73 -13.41 15.64
CA PHE A 229 -19.65 -14.37 15.37
C PHE A 229 -20.24 -15.75 15.04
N PRO A 230 -19.61 -16.59 14.19
CA PRO A 230 -20.11 -17.93 13.86
C PRO A 230 -20.60 -18.72 15.08
N LEU A 231 -21.81 -19.27 14.97
CA LEU A 231 -22.40 -20.10 16.00
C LEU A 231 -21.60 -21.39 16.15
N HIS A 232 -21.03 -21.62 17.33
CA HIS A 232 -20.26 -22.83 17.56
C HIS A 232 -21.18 -24.07 17.52
N PRO A 233 -20.78 -25.21 16.91
CA PRO A 233 -21.68 -26.35 16.75
C PRO A 233 -22.25 -26.93 18.05
N LYS A 234 -21.55 -26.75 19.17
CA LYS A 234 -21.98 -27.20 20.51
C LYS A 234 -22.92 -26.24 21.23
N GLU A 235 -23.20 -25.07 20.65
CA GLU A 235 -24.10 -24.06 21.21
C GLU A 235 -25.45 -24.04 20.47
N LYS A 236 -25.63 -24.88 19.43
CA LYS A 236 -26.82 -24.84 18.57
C LYS A 236 -28.13 -25.05 19.33
N ASP A 237 -28.11 -25.92 20.33
CA ASP A 237 -29.31 -26.23 21.13
C ASP A 237 -29.61 -25.13 22.18
N ASP A 238 -28.68 -24.17 22.35
CA ASP A 238 -28.75 -23.09 23.35
C ASP A 238 -29.08 -21.72 22.72
N VAL A 239 -29.34 -21.66 21.40
CA VAL A 239 -29.50 -20.40 20.64
C VAL A 239 -30.75 -20.47 19.77
N GLU A 240 -31.61 -19.47 19.90
CA GLU A 240 -32.84 -19.33 19.12
C GLU A 240 -32.59 -18.65 17.77
N GLU A 241 -33.49 -18.82 16.78
CA GLU A 241 -33.30 -18.30 15.41
C GLU A 241 -33.24 -16.75 15.35
N ASP A 242 -33.92 -16.05 16.25
CA ASP A 242 -33.89 -14.58 16.33
C ASP A 242 -32.61 -14.02 16.98
N GLU A 243 -31.77 -14.88 17.55
CA GLU A 243 -30.40 -14.55 17.99
C GLU A 243 -29.36 -14.72 16.86
N LEU A 244 -29.78 -15.08 15.63
CA LEU A 244 -28.88 -15.39 14.52
C LEU A 244 -28.96 -14.35 13.40
N VAL A 245 -27.81 -14.12 12.77
CA VAL A 245 -27.68 -13.47 11.46
C VAL A 245 -26.85 -14.33 10.52
N TYR A 246 -27.20 -14.38 9.24
CA TYR A 246 -26.48 -15.19 8.25
C TYR A 246 -25.54 -14.31 7.43
N ARG A 247 -24.23 -14.63 7.46
CA ARG A 247 -23.17 -13.85 6.80
C ARG A 247 -22.34 -14.69 5.85
N ASP A 248 -21.90 -14.10 4.75
CA ASP A 248 -20.77 -14.65 4.00
C ASP A 248 -19.54 -14.64 4.92
N TRP A 249 -18.92 -15.80 5.14
CA TRP A 249 -17.85 -15.97 6.13
C TRP A 249 -16.63 -16.62 5.49
N PRO A 250 -15.39 -16.15 5.79
CA PRO A 250 -14.19 -16.57 5.07
C PRO A 250 -13.79 -18.04 5.26
N VAL A 251 -14.30 -18.71 6.30
CA VAL A 251 -13.97 -20.12 6.59
C VAL A 251 -15.22 -20.89 6.95
N ILE A 252 -15.63 -21.82 6.11
CA ILE A 252 -16.67 -22.78 6.48
C ILE A 252 -16.01 -23.97 7.16
N GLU A 253 -16.26 -24.15 8.46
CA GLU A 253 -15.77 -25.29 9.24
C GLU A 253 -16.81 -26.40 9.38
N GLU A 254 -16.34 -27.61 9.70
CA GLU A 254 -17.22 -28.75 9.93
C GLU A 254 -18.18 -28.46 11.10
N GLY A 255 -19.47 -28.66 10.85
CA GLY A 255 -20.52 -28.44 11.83
C GLY A 255 -21.13 -27.03 11.84
N TYR A 256 -20.61 -26.07 11.07
CA TYR A 256 -21.28 -24.76 10.90
C TYR A 256 -22.69 -24.95 10.31
N THR A 257 -23.64 -24.16 10.78
CA THR A 257 -24.99 -24.09 10.18
C THR A 257 -24.94 -23.12 9.00
N LEU A 258 -25.47 -23.55 7.85
CA LEU A 258 -25.54 -22.76 6.64
C LEU A 258 -27.00 -22.56 6.22
N ASP A 259 -27.31 -21.41 5.62
CA ASP A 259 -28.58 -21.21 4.90
C ASP A 259 -28.56 -21.80 3.48
N ASP A 260 -29.65 -21.61 2.75
CA ASP A 260 -29.80 -22.05 1.35
C ASP A 260 -28.87 -21.29 0.37
N GLN A 261 -28.30 -20.17 0.80
CA GLN A 261 -27.35 -19.35 0.05
C GLN A 261 -25.88 -19.65 0.40
N GLY A 262 -25.64 -20.58 1.33
CA GLY A 262 -24.31 -20.97 1.79
C GLY A 262 -23.68 -19.99 2.80
N ARG A 263 -24.46 -19.09 3.38
CA ARG A 263 -24.02 -18.14 4.42
C ARG A 263 -24.01 -18.83 5.78
N VAL A 264 -23.04 -18.47 6.62
CA VAL A 264 -22.84 -19.05 7.96
C VAL A 264 -23.76 -18.37 8.97
N ALA A 265 -24.44 -19.16 9.79
CA ALA A 265 -25.17 -18.66 10.95
C ALA A 265 -24.19 -18.10 12.00
N CYS A 266 -24.32 -16.81 12.29
CA CYS A 266 -23.55 -16.10 13.30
C CYS A 266 -24.47 -15.70 14.45
N ARG A 267 -24.10 -16.06 15.68
CA ARG A 267 -24.79 -15.63 16.89
C ARG A 267 -24.54 -14.14 17.12
N ILE A 268 -25.62 -13.38 17.31
CA ILE A 268 -25.57 -11.99 17.76
C ILE A 268 -25.08 -11.97 19.20
N VAL A 269 -23.96 -11.29 19.43
CA VAL A 269 -23.37 -11.11 20.77
C VAL A 269 -23.85 -9.80 21.39
N GLU A 270 -23.95 -8.76 20.56
CA GLU A 270 -24.38 -7.44 20.95
C GLU A 270 -25.04 -6.75 19.74
N VAL A 271 -25.97 -5.83 19.98
CA VAL A 271 -26.53 -4.95 18.96
C VAL A 271 -26.21 -3.52 19.35
N VAL A 272 -25.60 -2.76 18.43
CA VAL A 272 -25.23 -1.35 18.63
C VAL A 272 -25.91 -0.48 17.59
N ARG A 273 -25.98 0.84 17.78
CA ARG A 273 -26.40 1.74 16.70
C ARG A 273 -25.25 1.93 15.74
N ALA A 274 -25.50 1.77 14.43
CA ALA A 274 -24.44 1.89 13.42
C ALA A 274 -23.72 3.25 13.49
N ARG A 275 -24.47 4.34 13.73
CA ARG A 275 -23.91 5.69 13.91
C ARG A 275 -23.05 5.83 15.16
N GLU A 276 -23.34 5.09 16.22
CA GLU A 276 -22.52 5.14 17.43
C GLU A 276 -21.15 4.47 17.20
N LEU A 277 -21.15 3.32 16.50
CA LEU A 277 -19.92 2.67 16.09
C LEU A 277 -19.14 3.53 15.09
N TRP A 278 -19.83 4.12 14.10
CA TRP A 278 -19.25 5.09 13.17
C TRP A 278 -18.57 6.24 13.90
N ASP A 279 -19.25 6.87 14.86
CA ASP A 279 -18.71 7.97 15.64
C ASP A 279 -17.48 7.55 16.45
N THR A 280 -17.46 6.31 16.97
CA THR A 280 -16.31 5.75 17.68
C THR A 280 -15.11 5.61 16.74
N ILE A 281 -15.34 5.07 15.54
CA ILE A 281 -14.30 4.93 14.51
C ILE A 281 -13.77 6.32 14.12
N MET A 282 -14.66 7.24 13.76
CA MET A 282 -14.30 8.60 13.33
C MET A 282 -13.50 9.35 14.38
N ARG A 283 -13.87 9.27 15.67
CA ARG A 283 -13.09 9.88 16.75
C ARG A 283 -11.70 9.26 16.85
N SER A 284 -11.61 7.93 16.79
CA SER A 284 -10.31 7.25 16.86
C SER A 284 -9.40 7.69 15.71
N THR A 285 -9.91 7.71 14.48
CA THR A 285 -9.10 8.12 13.32
C THR A 285 -8.79 9.63 13.33
N TYR A 286 -9.69 10.46 13.83
CA TYR A 286 -9.46 11.90 13.98
C TYR A 286 -8.38 12.23 15.03
N ASP A 287 -8.34 11.46 16.11
CA ASP A 287 -7.40 11.67 17.23
C ASP A 287 -6.08 10.91 17.06
N PHE A 288 -6.11 9.72 16.46
CA PHE A 288 -5.01 8.74 16.39
C PHE A 288 -4.74 8.19 14.97
N ALA A 289 -5.27 8.80 13.90
CA ALA A 289 -5.08 8.44 12.47
C ALA A 289 -5.30 6.96 12.12
N GLU A 290 -5.86 6.19 13.04
CA GLU A 290 -6.13 4.77 12.94
C GLU A 290 -7.41 4.41 13.70
N PRO A 291 -8.14 3.36 13.28
CA PRO A 291 -7.84 2.50 12.14
C PRO A 291 -8.09 3.17 10.79
N GLY A 292 -7.36 2.73 9.77
CA GLY A 292 -7.64 3.02 8.37
C GLY A 292 -8.90 2.31 7.86
N PHE A 293 -9.39 2.69 6.68
CA PHE A 293 -10.61 2.15 6.10
C PHE A 293 -10.29 1.32 4.87
N ILE A 294 -10.76 0.08 4.84
CA ILE A 294 -10.76 -0.76 3.65
C ILE A 294 -12.22 -1.01 3.28
N LEU A 295 -12.65 -0.47 2.14
CA LEU A 295 -14.00 -0.66 1.61
C LEU A 295 -14.05 -2.04 0.95
N ILE A 296 -14.26 -3.06 1.77
CA ILE A 296 -13.92 -4.46 1.42
C ILE A 296 -14.82 -5.02 0.32
N ASP A 297 -16.08 -4.58 0.27
CA ASP A 297 -17.01 -4.97 -0.78
C ASP A 297 -16.59 -4.36 -2.12
N GLN A 298 -16.11 -3.11 -2.12
CA GLN A 298 -15.59 -2.47 -3.33
C GLN A 298 -14.27 -3.11 -3.79
N VAL A 299 -13.41 -3.51 -2.86
CA VAL A 299 -12.20 -4.30 -3.15
C VAL A 299 -12.57 -5.61 -3.87
N ASN A 300 -13.51 -6.39 -3.33
CA ASN A 300 -13.91 -7.67 -3.92
C ASN A 300 -14.73 -7.51 -5.21
N ARG A 301 -15.60 -6.48 -5.29
CA ARG A 301 -16.37 -6.16 -6.50
C ARG A 301 -15.45 -5.90 -7.70
N MET A 302 -14.33 -5.22 -7.46
CA MET A 302 -13.35 -4.86 -8.49
C MET A 302 -12.18 -5.86 -8.60
N ASN A 303 -12.18 -6.95 -7.84
CA ASN A 303 -11.15 -7.99 -7.93
C ASN A 303 -11.28 -8.77 -9.24
N ASN A 304 -10.22 -8.84 -10.03
CA ASN A 304 -10.24 -9.61 -11.28
C ASN A 304 -10.39 -11.12 -11.07
N ASN A 305 -10.00 -11.62 -9.89
CA ASN A 305 -10.08 -13.03 -9.52
C ASN A 305 -11.26 -13.35 -8.60
N TRP A 306 -12.31 -12.52 -8.62
CA TRP A 306 -13.54 -12.66 -7.82
C TRP A 306 -14.14 -14.08 -7.80
N PHE A 307 -13.88 -14.89 -8.83
CA PHE A 307 -14.40 -16.26 -8.95
C PHE A 307 -13.61 -17.33 -8.20
N CYS A 308 -12.37 -17.07 -7.76
CA CYS A 308 -11.52 -18.09 -7.11
C CYS A 308 -10.94 -17.66 -5.77
N GLU A 309 -11.24 -16.45 -5.30
CA GLU A 309 -10.70 -15.92 -4.06
C GLU A 309 -11.57 -14.81 -3.49
N GLU A 310 -11.42 -14.60 -2.19
CA GLU A 310 -12.00 -13.49 -1.47
C GLU A 310 -10.88 -12.75 -0.74
N ILE A 311 -10.86 -11.43 -0.87
CA ILE A 311 -9.87 -10.57 -0.24
C ILE A 311 -10.45 -10.07 1.08
N ARG A 312 -9.68 -10.23 2.15
CA ARG A 312 -10.01 -9.70 3.48
C ARG A 312 -8.83 -9.08 4.22
N ALA A 313 -7.68 -8.97 3.57
CA ALA A 313 -6.51 -8.29 4.13
C ALA A 313 -5.75 -7.55 3.03
N THR A 314 -4.94 -6.58 3.45
CA THR A 314 -3.99 -5.89 2.58
C THR A 314 -2.58 -6.08 3.11
N ASN A 315 -1.58 -5.84 2.27
CA ASN A 315 -0.22 -5.59 2.75
C ASN A 315 -0.15 -4.36 3.69
N PRO A 316 1.00 -4.10 4.35
CA PRO A 316 1.16 -3.01 5.32
C PRO A 316 0.71 -1.61 4.89
N CYS A 317 0.84 -1.27 3.60
CA CYS A 317 0.55 0.10 3.12
C CYS A 317 -0.81 0.24 2.41
N GLY A 318 -1.61 -0.83 2.36
CA GLY A 318 -2.99 -0.82 1.85
C GLY A 318 -3.14 -0.92 0.33
N GLU A 319 -2.06 -0.77 -0.44
CA GLU A 319 -2.10 -0.73 -1.91
C GLU A 319 -2.25 -2.10 -2.58
N GLN A 320 -2.00 -3.18 -1.84
CA GLN A 320 -2.19 -4.57 -2.27
C GLN A 320 -3.20 -5.28 -1.36
N PRO A 321 -4.50 -5.19 -1.66
CA PRO A 321 -5.48 -6.15 -1.19
C PRO A 321 -5.16 -7.52 -1.81
N LEU A 322 -4.93 -8.52 -0.97
CA LEU A 322 -4.45 -9.83 -1.40
C LEU A 322 -5.26 -10.96 -0.74
N PRO A 323 -5.43 -12.09 -1.44
CA PRO A 323 -6.02 -13.28 -0.85
C PRO A 323 -5.10 -13.86 0.23
N PRO A 324 -5.58 -14.85 1.02
CA PRO A 324 -4.72 -15.63 1.90
C PRO A 324 -3.48 -16.17 1.18
N GLU A 325 -2.32 -16.05 1.83
CA GLU A 325 -1.00 -16.37 1.25
C GLU A 325 -0.62 -15.56 -0.01
N GLY A 326 -1.43 -14.59 -0.42
CA GLY A 326 -1.18 -13.77 -1.60
C GLY A 326 0.11 -12.97 -1.48
N ALA A 327 0.78 -12.79 -2.62
CA ALA A 327 2.01 -12.04 -2.74
C ALA A 327 1.98 -11.18 -4.00
N CYS A 328 2.60 -10.01 -3.94
CA CYS A 328 2.65 -9.09 -5.07
C CYS A 328 3.98 -8.35 -5.13
N LEU A 329 4.58 -8.37 -6.32
CA LEU A 329 5.75 -7.57 -6.66
C LEU A 329 5.30 -6.18 -7.14
N LEU A 330 6.10 -5.16 -6.85
CA LEU A 330 5.77 -3.77 -7.14
C LEU A 330 6.79 -3.13 -8.09
N GLY A 331 6.35 -2.09 -8.79
CA GLY A 331 7.20 -1.25 -9.62
C GLY A 331 6.56 0.12 -9.83
N SER A 332 7.35 1.16 -10.02
CA SER A 332 6.82 2.51 -10.26
C SER A 332 7.52 3.18 -11.43
N ILE A 333 6.74 3.85 -12.28
CA ILE A 333 7.26 4.70 -13.34
C ILE A 333 7.41 6.13 -12.81
N ASN A 334 8.59 6.72 -12.95
CA ASN A 334 8.83 8.12 -12.58
C ASN A 334 8.26 9.05 -13.66
N LEU A 335 7.11 9.68 -13.40
CA LEU A 335 6.41 10.52 -14.37
C LEU A 335 7.20 11.75 -14.81
N THR A 336 8.15 12.22 -13.99
CA THR A 336 8.94 13.41 -14.31
C THR A 336 9.85 13.21 -15.53
N ARG A 337 10.16 11.95 -15.88
CA ARG A 337 11.01 11.58 -17.03
C ARG A 337 10.29 11.69 -18.38
N PHE A 338 9.01 12.00 -18.37
CA PHE A 338 8.17 12.08 -19.56
C PHE A 338 7.63 13.49 -19.82
N VAL A 339 8.00 14.48 -19.00
CA VAL A 339 7.61 15.86 -19.24
C VAL A 339 8.60 16.51 -20.20
N LEU A 340 8.08 17.03 -21.31
CA LEU A 340 8.81 17.76 -22.33
C LEU A 340 8.51 19.25 -22.20
N ASP A 341 9.52 20.09 -22.42
CA ASP A 341 9.46 21.55 -22.18
C ASP A 341 8.94 21.92 -20.77
N PRO A 342 9.47 21.33 -19.69
CA PRO A 342 8.95 21.54 -18.34
C PRO A 342 9.05 23.01 -17.95
N PHE A 343 7.98 23.53 -17.34
CA PHE A 343 7.79 24.94 -16.97
C PHE A 343 7.75 25.94 -18.13
N GLY A 344 7.92 25.48 -19.38
CA GLY A 344 7.98 26.32 -20.57
C GLY A 344 6.63 26.92 -20.99
N ASP A 345 6.58 27.36 -22.24
CA ASP A 345 5.37 27.94 -22.83
C ASP A 345 4.37 26.86 -23.22
N THR A 346 4.82 25.64 -23.52
CA THR A 346 3.94 24.53 -23.91
C THR A 346 4.43 23.20 -23.32
N PRO A 347 4.45 23.08 -21.98
CA PRO A 347 4.84 21.84 -21.34
C PRO A 347 3.86 20.73 -21.70
N ARG A 348 4.37 19.54 -22.00
CA ARG A 348 3.55 18.40 -22.46
C ARG A 348 4.14 17.06 -22.04
N PHE A 349 3.32 16.02 -22.07
CA PHE A 349 3.72 14.67 -21.68
C PHE A 349 4.09 13.80 -22.90
N ASP A 350 5.18 13.04 -22.81
CA ASP A 350 5.67 12.09 -23.83
C ASP A 350 4.93 10.75 -23.72
N TRP A 351 3.69 10.73 -24.20
CA TRP A 351 2.85 9.53 -24.18
C TRP A 351 3.43 8.34 -24.94
N ALA A 352 4.25 8.58 -25.97
CA ALA A 352 4.84 7.50 -26.77
C ALA A 352 5.92 6.77 -25.96
N ARG A 353 6.84 7.53 -25.36
CA ARG A 353 7.88 6.97 -24.48
C ARG A 353 7.26 6.33 -23.24
N TYR A 354 6.22 6.93 -22.67
CA TYR A 354 5.52 6.38 -21.51
C TYR A 354 4.96 4.98 -21.80
N ARG A 355 4.20 4.79 -22.90
CA ARG A 355 3.70 3.47 -23.30
C ARG A 355 4.83 2.46 -23.51
N GLN A 356 5.92 2.87 -24.16
CA GLN A 356 7.06 1.97 -24.38
C GLN A 356 7.71 1.53 -23.07
N VAL A 357 7.85 2.43 -22.08
CA VAL A 357 8.38 2.09 -20.76
C VAL A 357 7.41 1.18 -20.00
N VAL A 358 6.11 1.48 -20.00
CA VAL A 358 5.07 0.60 -19.41
C VAL A 358 5.15 -0.80 -20.01
N ALA A 359 5.27 -0.90 -21.33
CA ALA A 359 5.29 -2.18 -22.03
C ALA A 359 6.48 -3.05 -21.62
N ILE A 360 7.69 -2.47 -21.68
CA ILE A 360 8.92 -3.18 -21.32
C ILE A 360 8.93 -3.51 -19.82
N PHE A 361 8.48 -2.58 -18.98
CA PHE A 361 8.50 -2.77 -17.55
C PHE A 361 7.49 -3.82 -17.08
N THR A 362 6.34 -3.95 -17.75
CA THR A 362 5.38 -5.03 -17.49
C THR A 362 6.04 -6.41 -17.64
N ARG A 363 6.84 -6.60 -18.70
CA ARG A 363 7.62 -7.83 -18.90
C ARG A 363 8.69 -8.04 -17.83
N MET A 364 9.39 -6.98 -17.42
CA MET A 364 10.36 -7.06 -16.33
C MET A 364 9.72 -7.52 -15.01
N LEU A 365 8.53 -7.01 -14.71
CA LEU A 365 7.76 -7.37 -13.53
C LEU A 365 7.24 -8.82 -13.60
N ASP A 366 6.78 -9.29 -14.77
CA ASP A 366 6.43 -10.71 -14.99
C ASP A 366 7.63 -11.63 -14.73
N ASN A 367 8.84 -11.24 -15.14
CA ASN A 367 10.05 -12.03 -14.90
C ASN A 367 10.43 -12.14 -13.41
N VAL A 368 10.03 -11.18 -12.57
CA VAL A 368 10.29 -11.24 -11.11
C VAL A 368 9.57 -12.42 -10.47
N VAL A 369 8.43 -12.87 -11.02
CA VAL A 369 7.69 -14.04 -10.53
C VAL A 369 8.60 -15.27 -10.48
N GLU A 370 9.40 -15.48 -11.53
CA GLU A 370 10.29 -16.65 -11.69
C GLU A 370 11.45 -16.67 -10.68
N ILE A 371 11.81 -15.52 -10.12
CA ILE A 371 12.95 -15.34 -9.19
C ILE A 371 12.53 -14.66 -7.88
N SER A 372 11.25 -14.80 -7.49
CA SER A 372 10.63 -14.05 -6.39
C SER A 372 11.29 -14.26 -5.03
N GLY A 373 11.82 -15.45 -4.76
CA GLY A 373 12.49 -15.79 -3.50
C GLY A 373 11.58 -15.77 -2.28
N LEU A 374 10.26 -16.02 -2.43
CA LEU A 374 9.32 -16.11 -1.32
C LEU A 374 9.66 -17.31 -0.42
N PRO A 375 9.58 -17.19 0.92
CA PRO A 375 10.01 -18.26 1.82
C PRO A 375 8.98 -19.39 1.97
N LEU A 376 7.68 -19.07 1.82
CA LEU A 376 6.58 -20.00 2.06
C LEU A 376 6.03 -20.60 0.77
N GLU A 377 5.62 -21.87 0.84
CA GLU A 377 5.15 -22.61 -0.33
C GLU A 377 3.77 -22.16 -0.83
N GLY A 378 2.85 -21.77 0.05
CA GLY A 378 1.58 -21.19 -0.39
C GLY A 378 1.76 -19.85 -1.07
N GLN A 379 2.65 -18.99 -0.56
CA GLN A 379 3.00 -17.72 -1.21
C GLN A 379 3.61 -17.92 -2.61
N ARG A 380 4.49 -18.93 -2.77
CA ARG A 380 5.03 -19.32 -4.09
C ARG A 380 3.92 -19.75 -5.04
N ARG A 381 3.05 -20.65 -4.60
CA ARG A 381 1.92 -21.14 -5.42
C ARG A 381 1.00 -20.00 -5.85
N GLU A 382 0.66 -19.08 -4.94
CA GLU A 382 -0.20 -17.92 -5.22
C GLU A 382 0.40 -17.00 -6.28
N ILE A 383 1.69 -16.64 -6.14
CA ILE A 383 2.33 -15.74 -7.12
C ILE A 383 2.54 -16.42 -8.47
N GLU A 384 2.86 -17.72 -8.51
CA GLU A 384 3.07 -18.47 -9.75
C GLU A 384 1.75 -18.72 -10.50
N ALA A 385 0.67 -19.04 -9.77
CA ALA A 385 -0.63 -19.35 -10.37
C ALA A 385 -1.35 -18.10 -10.92
N LYS A 386 -1.20 -16.96 -10.24
CA LYS A 386 -1.97 -15.73 -10.54
C LYS A 386 -1.12 -14.61 -11.16
N ARG A 387 0.21 -14.67 -10.97
CA ARG A 387 1.22 -13.77 -11.54
C ARG A 387 0.95 -12.28 -11.28
N ARG A 388 0.36 -11.98 -10.13
CA ARG A 388 -0.01 -10.62 -9.71
C ARG A 388 1.22 -9.73 -9.63
N HIS A 389 1.11 -8.52 -10.18
CA HIS A 389 2.04 -7.45 -9.92
C HIS A 389 1.31 -6.11 -9.81
N GLY A 390 1.96 -5.14 -9.16
CA GLY A 390 1.45 -3.80 -8.97
C GLY A 390 2.39 -2.78 -9.58
N MET A 391 2.15 -2.43 -10.84
CA MET A 391 2.77 -1.29 -11.49
C MET A 391 2.00 -0.02 -11.13
N GLY A 392 2.72 0.95 -10.61
CA GLY A 392 2.21 2.28 -10.36
C GLY A 392 3.13 3.34 -10.94
N PHE A 393 3.04 4.52 -10.38
CA PHE A 393 3.93 5.62 -10.71
C PHE A 393 4.31 6.40 -9.46
N LEU A 394 5.39 7.17 -9.59
CA LEU A 394 5.80 8.19 -8.63
C LEU A 394 6.01 9.52 -9.35
N GLY A 395 6.11 10.60 -8.58
CA GLY A 395 6.34 11.93 -9.11
C GLY A 395 5.12 12.55 -9.76
N LEU A 396 3.90 12.15 -9.38
CA LEU A 396 2.68 12.76 -9.91
C LEU A 396 2.63 14.26 -9.61
N GLY A 397 2.78 14.64 -8.33
CA GLY A 397 2.86 16.05 -7.93
C GLY A 397 3.96 16.81 -8.66
N SER A 398 5.16 16.25 -8.72
CA SER A 398 6.28 16.83 -9.46
C SER A 398 5.98 17.04 -10.94
N ALA A 399 5.41 16.04 -11.62
CA ALA A 399 5.08 16.11 -13.04
C ALA A 399 3.98 17.13 -13.31
N LEU A 400 2.96 17.21 -12.46
CA LEU A 400 1.90 18.22 -12.53
C LEU A 400 2.48 19.64 -12.41
N THR A 401 3.37 19.88 -11.44
CA THR A 401 4.07 21.16 -11.29
C THR A 401 4.88 21.50 -12.55
N MET A 402 5.60 20.53 -13.12
CA MET A 402 6.36 20.70 -14.36
C MET A 402 5.46 20.97 -15.58
N LEU A 403 4.23 20.47 -15.57
CA LEU A 403 3.18 20.73 -16.55
C LEU A 403 2.38 22.02 -16.27
N LYS A 404 2.71 22.75 -15.19
CA LYS A 404 2.03 23.97 -14.74
C LYS A 404 0.56 23.73 -14.37
N MET A 405 0.25 22.53 -13.88
CA MET A 405 -1.08 22.12 -13.42
C MET A 405 -1.09 22.09 -11.89
N PRO A 406 -1.84 22.97 -11.19
CA PRO A 406 -1.97 22.89 -9.74
C PRO A 406 -2.57 21.55 -9.31
N TYR A 407 -2.00 20.93 -8.27
CA TYR A 407 -2.47 19.63 -7.78
C TYR A 407 -3.93 19.71 -7.29
N GLY A 408 -4.79 18.80 -7.74
CA GLY A 408 -6.22 18.79 -7.41
C GLY A 408 -7.07 19.76 -8.22
N SER A 409 -6.51 20.47 -9.21
CA SER A 409 -7.27 21.21 -10.22
C SER A 409 -8.01 20.25 -11.19
N PRO A 410 -9.09 20.68 -11.85
CA PRO A 410 -9.77 19.86 -12.86
C PRO A 410 -8.85 19.29 -13.95
N GLU A 411 -7.89 20.10 -14.42
CA GLU A 411 -6.90 19.68 -15.42
C GLU A 411 -5.96 18.61 -14.87
N SER A 412 -5.51 18.75 -13.60
CA SER A 412 -4.69 17.73 -12.96
C SER A 412 -5.43 16.42 -12.74
N LEU A 413 -6.74 16.46 -12.39
CA LEU A 413 -7.57 15.27 -12.22
C LEU A 413 -7.72 14.52 -13.55
N ALA A 414 -8.00 15.25 -14.64
CA ALA A 414 -8.07 14.66 -15.98
C ALA A 414 -6.74 14.02 -16.40
N PHE A 415 -5.61 14.69 -16.11
CA PHE A 415 -4.28 14.12 -16.36
C PHE A 415 -4.02 12.86 -15.51
N THR A 416 -4.37 12.89 -14.23
CA THR A 416 -4.20 11.73 -13.32
C THR A 416 -5.01 10.53 -13.79
N GLU A 417 -6.24 10.73 -14.23
CA GLU A 417 -7.05 9.66 -14.81
C GLU A 417 -6.41 9.15 -16.12
N GLU A 418 -6.00 10.05 -17.02
CA GLU A 418 -5.43 9.66 -18.31
C GLU A 418 -4.12 8.87 -18.16
N VAL A 419 -3.21 9.31 -17.30
CA VAL A 419 -1.94 8.61 -17.07
C VAL A 419 -2.16 7.22 -16.46
N SER A 420 -3.13 7.09 -15.54
CA SER A 420 -3.51 5.80 -14.95
C SER A 420 -4.16 4.88 -15.99
N ARG A 421 -5.06 5.41 -16.83
CA ARG A 421 -5.70 4.67 -17.91
C ARG A 421 -4.70 4.15 -18.93
N VAL A 422 -3.77 4.99 -19.38
CA VAL A 422 -2.75 4.60 -20.36
C VAL A 422 -1.83 3.50 -19.78
N MET A 423 -1.46 3.59 -18.50
CA MET A 423 -0.71 2.55 -17.81
C MET A 423 -1.46 1.22 -17.80
N ALA A 424 -2.72 1.23 -17.38
CA ALA A 424 -3.54 0.03 -17.27
C ALA A 424 -3.77 -0.63 -18.64
N VAL A 425 -4.21 0.15 -19.63
CA VAL A 425 -4.48 -0.36 -20.99
C VAL A 425 -3.23 -0.95 -21.63
N GLU A 426 -2.09 -0.26 -21.55
CA GLU A 426 -0.85 -0.78 -22.12
C GLU A 426 -0.37 -2.03 -21.37
N GLY A 427 -0.58 -2.08 -20.05
CA GLY A 427 -0.41 -3.26 -19.23
C GLY A 427 -1.18 -4.48 -19.75
N TRP A 428 -2.49 -4.32 -19.97
CA TRP A 428 -3.34 -5.42 -20.47
C TRP A 428 -3.01 -5.85 -21.90
N LYS A 429 -2.56 -4.93 -22.76
CA LYS A 429 -2.01 -5.27 -24.09
C LYS A 429 -0.79 -6.18 -23.94
N GLN A 430 0.13 -5.85 -23.03
CA GLN A 430 1.26 -6.73 -22.73
C GLN A 430 0.85 -8.04 -22.05
N ALA A 431 -0.23 -8.05 -21.26
CA ALA A 431 -0.76 -9.28 -20.67
C ALA A 431 -1.16 -10.28 -21.75
N LEU A 432 -1.82 -9.82 -22.83
CA LEU A 432 -2.21 -10.65 -23.97
C LEU A 432 -0.99 -11.12 -24.77
N GLU A 433 -0.07 -10.21 -25.11
CA GLU A 433 1.12 -10.56 -25.90
C GLU A 433 2.02 -11.55 -25.16
N LEU A 434 2.25 -11.35 -23.86
CA LEU A 434 2.99 -12.31 -23.04
C LEU A 434 2.21 -13.61 -22.84
N SER A 435 0.88 -13.60 -22.85
CA SER A 435 0.08 -14.83 -22.80
C SER A 435 0.31 -15.67 -24.06
N ARG A 436 0.34 -15.04 -25.24
CA ARG A 436 0.65 -15.70 -26.52
C ARG A 436 2.06 -16.26 -26.56
N GLU A 437 3.01 -15.53 -26.00
CA GLU A 437 4.43 -15.91 -26.03
C GLU A 437 4.79 -16.96 -24.95
N LYS A 438 4.37 -16.74 -23.71
CA LYS A 438 4.80 -17.47 -22.51
C LYS A 438 3.70 -18.30 -21.85
N GLY A 439 2.47 -18.21 -22.34
CA GLY A 439 1.27 -18.82 -21.75
C GLY A 439 0.56 -17.89 -20.76
N MET A 440 -0.76 -18.07 -20.61
CA MET A 440 -1.58 -17.35 -19.63
C MET A 440 -1.19 -17.71 -18.18
N ALA A 441 -1.61 -16.89 -17.22
CA ALA A 441 -1.54 -17.24 -15.80
C ALA A 441 -2.25 -18.58 -15.56
N PRO A 442 -1.64 -19.56 -14.88
CA PRO A 442 -2.21 -20.91 -14.71
C PRO A 442 -3.67 -20.92 -14.24
N ILE A 443 -4.03 -20.04 -13.31
CA ILE A 443 -5.39 -19.95 -12.75
C ILE A 443 -6.45 -19.66 -13.83
N LEU A 444 -6.09 -18.97 -14.91
CA LEU A 444 -7.02 -18.63 -15.99
C LEU A 444 -7.28 -19.80 -16.95
N ALA A 445 -6.44 -20.83 -16.92
CA ALA A 445 -6.64 -22.05 -17.69
C ALA A 445 -7.55 -23.06 -16.98
N GLU A 446 -7.71 -22.94 -15.66
CA GLU A 446 -8.54 -23.83 -14.84
C GLU A 446 -10.03 -23.60 -15.05
N ASP A 447 -10.83 -24.66 -14.85
CA ASP A 447 -12.30 -24.58 -14.89
C ASP A 447 -12.88 -24.43 -13.47
N PHE A 448 -13.82 -23.50 -13.32
CA PHE A 448 -14.51 -23.22 -12.06
C PHE A 448 -15.98 -23.56 -12.19
N ALA A 449 -16.54 -24.19 -11.16
CA ALA A 449 -17.97 -24.45 -11.09
C ALA A 449 -18.70 -23.16 -10.68
N ILE A 450 -19.78 -22.82 -11.39
CA ILE A 450 -20.65 -21.70 -11.04
C ILE A 450 -21.36 -22.02 -9.73
N THR A 451 -21.19 -21.13 -8.75
CA THR A 451 -21.81 -21.25 -7.42
C THR A 451 -23.01 -20.31 -7.30
N PRO A 452 -23.91 -20.54 -6.32
CA PRO A 452 -24.97 -19.58 -6.00
C PRO A 452 -24.41 -18.17 -5.71
N LYS A 453 -23.29 -18.07 -4.98
CA LYS A 453 -22.61 -16.78 -4.70
C LYS A 453 -22.20 -16.07 -5.98
N MET A 454 -21.63 -16.78 -6.95
CA MET A 454 -21.24 -16.18 -8.24
C MET A 454 -22.44 -15.60 -9.00
N LEU A 455 -23.59 -16.30 -9.03
CA LEU A 455 -24.79 -15.80 -9.68
C LEU A 455 -25.39 -14.58 -8.98
N ARG A 456 -25.28 -14.49 -7.65
CA ARG A 456 -25.68 -13.27 -6.91
C ARG A 456 -24.76 -12.09 -7.23
N GLU A 457 -23.46 -12.32 -7.26
CA GLU A 457 -22.45 -11.26 -7.46
C GLU A 457 -22.35 -10.80 -8.92
N ARG A 458 -22.61 -11.71 -9.87
CA ARG A 458 -22.56 -11.49 -11.32
C ARG A 458 -23.83 -12.04 -11.97
N PRO A 459 -24.97 -11.36 -11.81
CA PRO A 459 -26.25 -11.81 -12.38
C PRO A 459 -26.23 -11.94 -13.90
N GLU A 460 -25.30 -11.26 -14.59
CA GLU A 460 -25.08 -11.45 -16.03
C GLU A 460 -24.71 -12.87 -16.44
N LEU A 461 -24.15 -13.71 -15.54
CA LEU A 461 -23.93 -15.13 -15.82
C LEU A 461 -25.25 -15.85 -16.13
N ALA A 462 -26.31 -15.58 -15.35
CA ALA A 462 -27.62 -16.17 -15.58
C ALA A 462 -28.26 -15.64 -16.88
N ASN A 463 -28.04 -14.37 -17.21
CA ASN A 463 -28.52 -13.78 -18.46
C ASN A 463 -27.87 -14.44 -19.69
N ASP A 464 -26.61 -14.90 -19.55
CA ASP A 464 -25.89 -15.64 -20.59
C ASP A 464 -26.22 -17.15 -20.60
N GLY A 465 -27.11 -17.60 -19.71
CA GLY A 465 -27.66 -18.96 -19.69
C GLY A 465 -26.91 -19.96 -18.81
N TYR A 466 -26.04 -19.51 -17.92
CA TYR A 466 -25.32 -20.39 -16.98
C TYR A 466 -26.14 -20.68 -15.72
N GLU A 467 -26.09 -21.93 -15.27
CA GLU A 467 -26.74 -22.43 -14.06
C GLU A 467 -25.72 -22.89 -13.01
N VAL A 468 -26.16 -23.07 -11.76
CA VAL A 468 -25.31 -23.60 -10.69
C VAL A 468 -24.79 -24.99 -11.07
N GLY A 469 -23.47 -25.17 -10.98
CA GLY A 469 -22.80 -26.42 -11.34
C GLY A 469 -22.19 -26.43 -12.75
N ASP A 470 -22.57 -25.50 -13.64
CA ASP A 470 -21.88 -25.30 -14.92
C ASP A 470 -20.41 -24.97 -14.68
N ARG A 471 -19.54 -25.33 -15.64
CA ARG A 471 -18.10 -25.12 -15.53
C ARG A 471 -17.61 -24.15 -16.59
N LEU A 472 -16.90 -23.12 -16.14
CA LEU A 472 -16.30 -22.11 -17.02
C LEU A 472 -14.81 -21.96 -16.78
N PRO A 473 -14.01 -21.76 -17.85
CA PRO A 473 -12.60 -21.43 -17.70
C PRO A 473 -12.40 -20.09 -16.99
N GLY A 474 -11.38 -19.99 -16.14
CA GLY A 474 -11.02 -18.77 -15.43
C GLY A 474 -10.82 -17.57 -16.35
N ARG A 475 -10.25 -17.76 -17.56
CA ARG A 475 -10.10 -16.67 -18.56
C ARG A 475 -11.43 -16.06 -19.00
N ILE A 476 -12.51 -16.84 -19.03
CA ILE A 476 -13.85 -16.34 -19.39
C ILE A 476 -14.43 -15.55 -18.21
N LEU A 477 -14.34 -16.09 -16.99
CA LEU A 477 -14.77 -15.44 -15.75
C LEU A 477 -14.00 -14.12 -15.50
N HIS A 478 -12.71 -14.11 -15.80
CA HIS A 478 -11.84 -12.94 -15.72
C HIS A 478 -12.22 -11.91 -16.78
N ALA A 479 -12.19 -12.26 -18.07
CA ALA A 479 -12.33 -11.27 -19.15
C ALA A 479 -13.76 -10.72 -19.28
N ARG A 480 -14.79 -11.55 -19.11
CA ARG A 480 -16.19 -11.13 -19.37
C ARG A 480 -16.96 -10.70 -18.12
N TYR A 481 -16.61 -11.25 -16.95
CA TYR A 481 -17.40 -11.11 -15.72
C TYR A 481 -16.65 -10.41 -14.58
N SER A 482 -15.38 -10.02 -14.75
CA SER A 482 -14.75 -9.03 -13.87
C SER A 482 -15.33 -7.64 -14.15
N ARG A 483 -15.78 -6.93 -13.11
CA ARG A 483 -16.23 -5.53 -13.23
C ARG A 483 -15.13 -4.61 -13.72
N TYR A 484 -13.89 -4.88 -13.33
CA TYR A 484 -12.75 -4.11 -13.80
C TYR A 484 -12.45 -4.37 -15.29
N MET A 485 -12.51 -5.63 -15.75
CA MET A 485 -12.30 -5.93 -17.17
C MET A 485 -13.45 -5.43 -18.05
N GLN A 486 -14.69 -5.38 -17.54
CA GLN A 486 -15.81 -4.72 -18.21
C GLN A 486 -15.53 -3.23 -18.44
N LYS A 487 -14.93 -2.54 -17.46
CA LYS A 487 -14.46 -1.15 -17.64
C LYS A 487 -13.36 -1.03 -18.71
N VAL A 488 -12.39 -1.94 -18.72
CA VAL A 488 -11.37 -1.96 -19.80
C VAL A 488 -12.02 -2.17 -21.17
N ALA A 489 -13.07 -2.99 -21.26
CA ALA A 489 -13.81 -3.24 -22.50
C ALA A 489 -14.56 -2.01 -23.03
N GLU A 490 -14.87 -1.01 -22.19
CA GLU A 490 -15.48 0.25 -22.64
C GLU A 490 -14.56 1.04 -23.58
N VAL A 491 -13.24 0.90 -23.40
CA VAL A 491 -12.21 1.61 -24.20
C VAL A 491 -11.44 0.70 -25.15
N GLU A 492 -11.30 -0.58 -24.84
CA GLU A 492 -10.55 -1.58 -25.61
C GLU A 492 -11.33 -2.91 -25.69
N PRO A 493 -12.50 -2.94 -26.36
CA PRO A 493 -13.37 -4.12 -26.42
C PRO A 493 -12.72 -5.33 -27.12
N GLU A 494 -11.95 -5.08 -28.17
CA GLU A 494 -11.25 -6.12 -28.93
C GLU A 494 -10.18 -6.80 -28.07
N LEU A 495 -9.43 -6.02 -27.28
CA LEU A 495 -8.44 -6.55 -26.34
C LEU A 495 -9.08 -7.50 -25.34
N VAL A 496 -10.21 -7.12 -24.73
CA VAL A 496 -10.89 -7.97 -23.74
C VAL A 496 -11.48 -9.23 -24.39
N ALA A 497 -11.96 -9.13 -25.63
CA ALA A 497 -12.40 -10.30 -26.40
C ALA A 497 -11.24 -11.27 -26.67
N GLU A 498 -10.07 -10.77 -27.06
CA GLU A 498 -8.87 -11.58 -27.26
C GLU A 498 -8.34 -12.19 -25.96
N LEU A 499 -8.45 -11.47 -24.83
CA LEU A 499 -8.13 -12.01 -23.50
C LEU A 499 -9.08 -13.14 -23.08
N ALA A 500 -10.35 -13.10 -23.49
CA ALA A 500 -11.28 -14.22 -23.26
C ALA A 500 -10.90 -15.47 -24.06
N GLU A 501 -10.32 -15.29 -25.26
CA GLU A 501 -9.87 -16.39 -26.11
C GLU A 501 -8.52 -16.96 -25.67
N HIS A 502 -7.52 -16.10 -25.46
CA HIS A 502 -6.13 -16.49 -25.23
C HIS A 502 -5.69 -16.46 -23.77
N GLY A 503 -6.47 -15.85 -22.87
CA GLY A 503 -6.07 -15.58 -21.49
C GLY A 503 -5.06 -14.45 -21.36
N ALA A 504 -4.84 -13.99 -20.13
CA ALA A 504 -3.85 -12.97 -19.77
C ALA A 504 -2.62 -13.63 -19.12
N ARG A 505 -1.41 -13.07 -19.31
CA ARG A 505 -0.20 -13.54 -18.61
C ARG A 505 -0.29 -13.37 -17.09
N PHE A 506 -1.06 -12.40 -16.62
CA PHE A 506 -1.24 -12.09 -15.20
C PHE A 506 -2.68 -11.64 -14.95
N THR A 507 -3.10 -11.74 -13.70
CA THR A 507 -4.48 -11.42 -13.30
C THR A 507 -4.66 -10.01 -12.74
N HIS A 508 -3.56 -9.36 -12.34
CA HIS A 508 -3.54 -7.98 -11.83
C HIS A 508 -2.27 -7.29 -12.32
N HIS A 509 -2.42 -6.04 -12.73
CA HIS A 509 -1.36 -5.23 -13.34
C HIS A 509 -0.91 -4.06 -12.47
N SER A 510 -1.85 -3.40 -11.80
CA SER A 510 -1.69 -2.00 -11.40
C SER A 510 -1.95 -1.77 -9.91
N SER A 511 -1.10 -0.95 -9.30
CA SER A 511 -1.21 -0.52 -7.90
C SER A 511 -0.30 0.66 -7.68
N ILE A 512 -0.71 1.61 -6.85
CA ILE A 512 0.14 2.78 -6.55
C ILE A 512 0.60 2.71 -5.11
N ALA A 513 1.88 2.40 -4.95
CA ALA A 513 2.54 2.29 -3.66
C ALA A 513 2.98 3.67 -3.12
N PRO A 514 3.34 3.78 -1.82
CA PRO A 514 3.82 5.05 -1.26
C PRO A 514 5.13 5.52 -1.89
N THR A 515 5.99 4.61 -2.35
CA THR A 515 7.30 4.87 -2.97
C THR A 515 8.33 5.70 -2.17
N GLY A 516 8.08 6.03 -0.90
CA GLY A 516 8.89 7.00 -0.12
C GLY A 516 10.42 6.88 -0.27
N THR A 517 10.99 5.69 -0.09
CA THR A 517 12.45 5.52 -0.21
C THR A 517 12.95 5.51 -1.65
N ILE A 518 12.20 4.90 -2.59
CA ILE A 518 12.64 4.85 -4.00
C ILE A 518 12.47 6.21 -4.69
N SER A 519 11.47 7.00 -4.32
CA SER A 519 11.26 8.34 -4.87
C SER A 519 12.36 9.30 -4.44
N LEU A 520 12.67 9.32 -3.14
CA LEU A 520 13.76 10.13 -2.60
C LEU A 520 15.12 9.72 -3.17
N SER A 521 15.38 8.42 -3.34
CA SER A 521 16.70 7.94 -3.78
C SER A 521 16.84 7.84 -5.29
N LEU A 522 16.04 6.98 -5.93
CA LEU A 522 16.14 6.66 -7.36
C LEU A 522 15.36 7.65 -8.24
N GLY A 523 14.32 8.27 -7.68
CA GLY A 523 13.54 9.34 -8.30
C GLY A 523 14.11 10.76 -8.06
N ASN A 524 15.27 10.87 -7.40
CA ASN A 524 15.93 12.15 -7.08
C ASN A 524 15.02 13.14 -6.33
N ASN A 525 14.24 12.61 -5.37
CA ASN A 525 13.24 13.36 -4.59
C ASN A 525 12.06 13.90 -5.40
N ALA A 526 11.63 13.16 -6.43
CA ALA A 526 10.30 13.34 -6.99
C ALA A 526 9.23 13.06 -5.91
N SER A 527 8.03 13.61 -6.11
CA SER A 527 6.93 13.39 -5.17
C SER A 527 6.58 11.90 -5.04
N ASN A 528 6.09 11.51 -3.87
CA ASN A 528 5.92 10.09 -3.52
C ASN A 528 4.64 9.53 -4.15
N GLY A 529 4.73 8.52 -5.02
CA GLY A 529 3.54 7.85 -5.55
C GLY A 529 2.61 8.85 -6.25
N ILE A 530 1.35 8.90 -5.81
CA ILE A 530 0.38 9.93 -6.23
C ILE A 530 0.34 11.18 -5.34
N GLU A 531 1.16 11.26 -4.30
CA GLU A 531 1.19 12.38 -3.36
C GLU A 531 1.70 13.67 -4.02
N PRO A 532 1.20 14.85 -3.59
CA PRO A 532 1.89 16.10 -3.85
C PRO A 532 3.24 16.11 -3.11
N SER A 533 4.11 17.05 -3.44
CA SER A 533 5.34 17.25 -2.67
C SER A 533 4.99 17.71 -1.26
N PHE A 534 5.57 17.06 -0.25
CA PHE A 534 5.33 17.44 1.15
C PHE A 534 5.80 18.86 1.43
N SER A 535 7.02 19.16 0.98
CA SER A 535 7.63 20.50 0.97
C SER A 535 8.62 20.55 -0.19
N HIS A 536 8.79 21.72 -0.80
CA HIS A 536 9.78 21.88 -1.86
C HIS A 536 11.21 21.97 -1.33
N ARG A 537 11.41 22.28 -0.05
CA ARG A 537 12.72 22.47 0.58
C ARG A 537 12.70 22.12 2.07
N TYR A 538 13.59 21.22 2.49
CA TYR A 538 13.75 20.85 3.89
C TYR A 538 15.17 20.36 4.17
N TYR A 539 15.53 20.16 5.44
CA TYR A 539 16.85 19.72 5.85
C TYR A 539 16.85 18.30 6.38
N ARG A 540 17.88 17.52 6.03
CA ARG A 540 18.13 16.20 6.64
C ARG A 540 19.49 16.17 7.31
N ASN A 541 19.50 15.56 8.49
CA ASN A 541 20.74 15.22 9.17
C ASN A 541 21.36 13.98 8.53
N VAL A 542 22.53 14.12 7.93
CA VAL A 542 23.28 13.01 7.33
C VAL A 542 24.55 12.75 8.13
N ILE A 543 24.78 11.49 8.48
CA ILE A 543 26.05 11.06 9.08
C ILE A 543 26.99 10.71 7.93
N ARG A 544 28.01 11.55 7.71
CA ARG A 544 29.06 11.23 6.73
C ARG A 544 29.99 10.17 7.30
N ALA A 545 30.30 9.15 6.50
CA ALA A 545 31.23 8.10 6.87
C ALA A 545 32.57 8.68 7.38
N GLY A 546 32.95 8.34 8.62
CA GLY A 546 34.18 8.81 9.26
C GLY A 546 34.05 10.10 10.09
N ARG A 547 32.87 10.72 10.20
CA ARG A 547 32.60 11.83 11.13
C ARG A 547 31.54 11.44 12.15
N LYS A 548 31.72 11.86 13.41
CA LYS A 548 30.73 11.67 14.49
C LYS A 548 29.63 12.74 14.50
N THR A 549 29.86 13.87 13.83
CA THR A 549 28.90 14.99 13.72
C THR A 549 27.97 14.80 12.52
N LYS A 550 26.68 15.09 12.74
CA LYS A 550 25.63 15.11 11.69
C LYS A 550 25.78 16.40 10.88
N ASP A 551 25.96 16.30 9.57
CA ASP A 551 25.90 17.46 8.67
C ASP A 551 24.41 17.68 8.29
N GLN A 552 23.90 18.90 8.40
CA GLN A 552 22.61 19.26 7.82
C GLN A 552 22.78 19.50 6.33
N VAL A 553 22.10 18.69 5.52
CA VAL A 553 22.10 18.80 4.06
C VAL A 553 20.71 19.24 3.61
N GLU A 554 20.66 20.27 2.77
CA GLU A 554 19.44 20.69 2.10
C GLU A 554 18.98 19.57 1.15
N VAL A 555 17.68 19.29 1.20
CA VAL A 555 16.97 18.44 0.26
C VAL A 555 15.90 19.29 -0.40
N VAL A 556 15.82 19.25 -1.72
CA VAL A 556 14.75 19.92 -2.47
C VAL A 556 13.92 18.90 -3.22
N SER A 557 12.65 19.19 -3.44
CA SER A 557 11.80 18.42 -4.36
C SER A 557 12.42 18.39 -5.77
N PHE A 558 12.15 17.34 -6.55
CA PHE A 558 12.71 17.20 -7.90
C PHE A 558 12.28 18.36 -8.81
N GLU A 559 11.02 18.79 -8.74
CA GLU A 559 10.51 19.90 -9.53
C GLU A 559 11.21 21.22 -9.17
N LEU A 560 11.57 21.46 -7.91
CA LEU A 560 12.39 22.63 -7.54
C LEU A 560 13.83 22.49 -8.05
N ALA A 561 14.43 21.30 -7.94
CA ALA A 561 15.75 21.04 -8.51
C ALA A 561 15.77 21.27 -10.03
N ALA A 562 14.75 20.77 -10.73
CA ALA A 562 14.57 20.94 -12.16
C ALA A 562 14.34 22.41 -12.52
N TYR A 563 13.48 23.13 -11.79
CA TYR A 563 13.22 24.55 -12.00
C TYR A 563 14.48 25.40 -11.82
N ARG A 564 15.28 25.11 -10.79
CA ARG A 564 16.60 25.73 -10.62
C ARG A 564 17.53 25.43 -11.78
N HIS A 565 17.51 24.19 -12.27
CA HIS A 565 18.38 23.79 -13.36
C HIS A 565 18.05 24.46 -14.69
N VAL A 566 16.75 24.56 -15.03
CA VAL A 566 16.31 24.95 -16.38
C VAL A 566 15.73 26.36 -16.49
N VAL A 567 15.23 26.93 -15.39
CA VAL A 567 14.59 28.25 -15.37
C VAL A 567 15.39 29.28 -14.56
N ALA A 568 15.58 29.02 -13.27
CA ALA A 568 16.08 30.02 -12.32
C ALA A 568 17.00 29.42 -11.25
N PRO A 569 18.34 29.39 -11.47
CA PRO A 569 19.31 28.70 -10.60
C PRO A 569 19.22 29.00 -9.10
N GLU A 570 18.84 30.24 -8.76
CA GLU A 570 18.79 30.72 -7.38
C GLU A 570 17.35 30.83 -6.85
N ALA A 571 16.36 30.21 -7.52
CA ALA A 571 14.96 30.30 -7.12
C ALA A 571 14.77 29.89 -5.66
N VAL A 572 14.13 30.78 -4.90
CA VAL A 572 13.69 30.55 -3.53
C VAL A 572 12.18 30.35 -3.48
N GLU A 573 11.69 29.78 -2.39
CA GLU A 573 10.29 29.37 -2.25
C GLU A 573 9.29 30.53 -2.44
N SER A 574 9.63 31.74 -1.99
CA SER A 574 8.79 32.95 -2.15
C SER A 574 8.67 33.45 -3.59
N GLU A 575 9.47 32.92 -4.52
CA GLU A 575 9.48 33.30 -5.94
C GLU A 575 8.86 32.23 -6.84
N LEU A 576 8.39 31.12 -6.25
CA LEU A 576 7.81 30.02 -7.00
C LEU A 576 6.42 30.38 -7.51
N PRO A 577 6.09 30.05 -8.77
CA PRO A 577 4.74 30.24 -9.30
C PRO A 577 3.67 29.43 -8.55
N ASP A 578 2.41 29.89 -8.60
CA ASP A 578 1.27 29.30 -7.88
C ASP A 578 0.99 27.81 -8.19
N TYR A 579 1.56 27.26 -9.26
CA TYR A 579 1.47 25.83 -9.58
C TYR A 579 2.46 24.95 -8.80
N PHE A 580 3.36 25.53 -7.99
CA PHE A 580 4.16 24.82 -6.99
C PHE A 580 3.33 24.55 -5.73
N VAL A 581 2.48 23.52 -5.81
CA VAL A 581 1.58 23.14 -4.73
C VAL A 581 2.23 22.08 -3.84
N THR A 582 2.31 22.38 -2.55
CA THR A 582 2.74 21.46 -1.49
C THR A 582 1.54 20.84 -0.78
N ALA A 583 1.77 19.78 0.00
CA ALA A 583 0.71 19.02 0.67
C ALA A 583 -0.14 19.84 1.65
N ASP A 584 0.37 20.95 2.18
CA ASP A 584 -0.34 21.88 3.05
C ASP A 584 -1.38 22.76 2.33
N ALA A 585 -1.16 23.05 1.05
CA ALA A 585 -2.07 23.82 0.21
C ALA A 585 -3.17 22.94 -0.44
N VAL A 586 -3.09 21.61 -0.29
CA VAL A 586 -4.08 20.68 -0.83
C VAL A 586 -5.16 20.40 0.22
N SER A 587 -6.42 20.65 -0.15
CA SER A 587 -7.56 20.33 0.70
C SER A 587 -7.82 18.82 0.81
N PRO A 588 -8.44 18.34 1.91
CA PRO A 588 -8.83 16.92 2.03
C PRO A 588 -9.68 16.41 0.86
N ALA A 589 -10.61 17.22 0.37
CA ALA A 589 -11.45 16.88 -0.79
C ALA A 589 -10.62 16.72 -2.08
N GLN A 590 -9.62 17.57 -2.31
CA GLN A 590 -8.72 17.43 -3.46
C GLN A 590 -7.86 16.16 -3.36
N HIS A 591 -7.42 15.78 -2.15
CA HIS A 591 -6.71 14.52 -1.96
C HIS A 591 -7.59 13.31 -2.34
N VAL A 592 -8.86 13.28 -1.92
CA VAL A 592 -9.82 12.23 -2.28
C VAL A 592 -10.09 12.23 -3.78
N ALA A 593 -10.28 13.40 -4.39
CA ALA A 593 -10.54 13.52 -5.82
C ALA A 593 -9.37 12.99 -6.69
N VAL A 594 -8.12 13.29 -6.32
CA VAL A 594 -6.94 12.76 -7.04
C VAL A 594 -6.84 11.25 -6.88
N GLN A 595 -7.12 10.73 -5.68
CA GLN A 595 -7.15 9.28 -5.46
C GLN A 595 -8.24 8.61 -6.32
N ALA A 596 -9.44 9.19 -6.39
CA ALA A 596 -10.54 8.68 -7.20
C ALA A 596 -10.21 8.67 -8.70
N ALA A 597 -9.60 9.74 -9.20
CA ALA A 597 -9.16 9.85 -10.59
C ALA A 597 -8.19 8.72 -10.98
N ALA A 598 -7.24 8.37 -10.11
CA ALA A 598 -6.34 7.25 -10.35
C ALA A 598 -7.00 5.88 -10.11
N GLN A 599 -7.79 5.72 -9.04
CA GLN A 599 -8.38 4.46 -8.61
C GLN A 599 -9.29 3.83 -9.68
N ALA A 600 -9.90 4.68 -10.50
CA ALA A 600 -10.68 4.34 -11.67
C ALA A 600 -9.99 3.31 -12.60
N TRP A 601 -8.65 3.35 -12.70
CA TRP A 601 -7.84 2.52 -13.59
C TRP A 601 -6.79 1.70 -12.83
N VAL A 602 -7.01 1.46 -11.54
CA VAL A 602 -6.14 0.64 -10.69
C VAL A 602 -6.92 -0.59 -10.20
N ASP A 603 -6.53 -1.77 -10.67
CA ASP A 603 -7.16 -3.06 -10.34
C ASP A 603 -6.85 -3.59 -8.94
N SER A 604 -5.66 -3.36 -8.38
CA SER A 604 -5.40 -3.53 -6.94
C SER A 604 -5.89 -2.30 -6.16
N ALA A 605 -5.08 -1.66 -5.30
CA ALA A 605 -5.46 -0.43 -4.61
C ALA A 605 -4.32 0.60 -4.63
N ILE A 606 -4.55 1.71 -3.94
CA ILE A 606 -3.67 2.87 -3.88
C ILE A 606 -3.35 3.16 -2.43
N SER A 607 -2.07 3.34 -2.11
CA SER A 607 -1.65 3.97 -0.85
C SER A 607 -1.69 5.48 -1.02
N LYS A 608 -2.60 6.13 -0.30
CA LYS A 608 -2.77 7.58 -0.27
C LYS A 608 -3.06 8.02 1.15
N THR A 609 -2.36 9.07 1.59
CA THR A 609 -2.67 9.76 2.85
C THR A 609 -3.47 11.01 2.55
N VAL A 610 -4.69 11.11 3.04
CA VAL A 610 -5.44 12.38 3.04
C VAL A 610 -4.98 13.20 4.23
N ASN A 611 -4.13 14.21 3.99
CA ASN A 611 -3.69 15.10 5.05
C ASN A 611 -4.85 16.01 5.46
N VAL A 612 -5.13 16.06 6.76
CA VAL A 612 -6.23 16.84 7.34
C VAL A 612 -5.64 17.92 8.24
N PRO A 613 -6.04 19.20 8.06
CA PRO A 613 -5.61 20.29 8.94
C PRO A 613 -5.93 20.01 10.43
N THR A 614 -5.07 20.50 11.33
CA THR A 614 -5.28 20.31 12.78
C THR A 614 -6.56 20.97 13.28
N ASP A 615 -6.99 22.08 12.67
CA ASP A 615 -8.22 22.82 13.00
C ASP A 615 -9.46 22.36 12.21
N PHE A 616 -9.36 21.28 11.42
CA PHE A 616 -10.45 20.77 10.59
C PHE A 616 -11.65 20.31 11.45
N ALA A 617 -12.87 20.71 11.09
CA ALA A 617 -14.03 20.39 11.92
C ALA A 617 -14.33 18.88 11.94
N PHE A 618 -14.64 18.34 13.12
CA PHE A 618 -14.95 16.92 13.28
C PHE A 618 -16.18 16.48 12.48
N ALA A 619 -17.17 17.36 12.28
CA ALA A 619 -18.35 17.04 11.47
C ALA A 619 -17.94 16.80 10.00
N ASP A 620 -17.21 17.75 9.41
CA ASP A 620 -16.72 17.67 8.03
C ASP A 620 -15.74 16.50 7.83
N PHE A 621 -15.02 16.10 8.88
CA PHE A 621 -14.14 14.93 8.84
C PHE A 621 -14.91 13.63 8.58
N LYS A 622 -16.13 13.50 9.10
CA LYS A 622 -16.97 12.32 8.83
C LYS A 622 -17.37 12.27 7.36
N ASP A 623 -17.69 13.42 6.79
CA ASP A 623 -18.11 13.54 5.40
C ASP A 623 -17.00 13.10 4.44
N LEU A 624 -15.73 13.33 4.78
CA LEU A 624 -14.58 12.86 3.99
C LEU A 624 -14.59 11.34 3.74
N TYR A 625 -14.95 10.54 4.75
CA TYR A 625 -15.05 9.09 4.61
C TYR A 625 -16.30 8.65 3.85
N LEU A 626 -17.40 9.42 3.96
CA LEU A 626 -18.59 9.21 3.12
C LEU A 626 -18.30 9.54 1.66
N ASP A 627 -17.56 10.62 1.39
CA ASP A 627 -17.11 11.01 0.06
C ASP A 627 -16.17 9.95 -0.55
N ALA A 628 -15.27 9.39 0.25
CA ALA A 628 -14.40 8.28 -0.17
C ALA A 628 -15.23 7.03 -0.56
N TYR A 629 -16.28 6.73 0.21
CA TYR A 629 -17.23 5.66 -0.08
C TYR A 629 -18.01 5.91 -1.37
N ASP A 630 -18.60 7.11 -1.52
CA ASP A 630 -19.37 7.49 -2.71
C ASP A 630 -18.51 7.58 -3.97
N SER A 631 -17.23 7.93 -3.81
CA SER A 631 -16.23 7.92 -4.89
C SER A 631 -15.75 6.50 -5.27
N GLN A 632 -16.32 5.47 -4.65
CA GLN A 632 -16.00 4.06 -4.90
C GLN A 632 -14.51 3.73 -4.74
N LEU A 633 -13.85 4.38 -3.79
CA LEU A 633 -12.47 4.06 -3.42
C LEU A 633 -12.39 2.65 -2.81
N LYS A 634 -11.20 2.07 -2.81
CA LYS A 634 -10.95 0.77 -2.17
C LYS A 634 -10.51 0.90 -0.71
N GLY A 635 -10.08 2.10 -0.32
CA GLY A 635 -9.73 2.43 1.04
C GLY A 635 -9.44 3.92 1.21
N CYS A 636 -9.41 4.35 2.46
CA CYS A 636 -9.14 5.74 2.84
C CYS A 636 -8.30 5.77 4.13
N THR A 637 -7.18 6.47 4.06
CA THR A 637 -6.33 6.75 5.22
C THR A 637 -6.21 8.25 5.36
N THR A 638 -6.58 8.77 6.52
CA THR A 638 -6.39 10.18 6.85
C THR A 638 -5.21 10.33 7.81
N PHE A 639 -4.55 11.47 7.76
CA PHE A 639 -3.60 11.86 8.79
C PHE A 639 -3.91 13.29 9.22
N ARG A 640 -4.35 13.42 10.47
CA ARG A 640 -4.51 14.71 11.13
C ARG A 640 -3.44 14.81 12.20
N PHE A 641 -2.61 15.85 12.15
CA PHE A 641 -1.66 16.09 13.24
C PHE A 641 -2.44 16.47 14.50
N ASN A 642 -2.32 15.64 15.53
CA ASN A 642 -2.88 15.86 16.85
C ASN A 642 -1.74 15.90 17.87
N PRO A 643 -1.35 17.08 18.39
CA PRO A 643 -0.19 17.21 19.28
C PRO A 643 -0.30 16.42 20.58
N GLU A 644 -1.52 16.09 21.02
CA GLU A 644 -1.76 15.28 22.24
C GLU A 644 -1.53 13.77 22.00
N ALA A 645 -1.71 13.30 20.76
CA ALA A 645 -1.66 11.88 20.40
C ALA A 645 -0.45 11.50 19.53
N PHE A 646 0.01 12.42 18.68
CA PHE A 646 1.03 12.24 17.66
C PHE A 646 2.18 13.21 17.83
N GLN A 647 3.40 12.69 17.93
CA GLN A 647 4.59 13.52 18.08
C GLN A 647 5.75 12.99 17.21
N GLY A 648 5.43 12.37 16.05
CA GLY A 648 6.38 11.60 15.25
C GLY A 648 7.03 12.30 14.04
N VAL A 649 8.27 11.89 13.72
CA VAL A 649 9.22 12.06 12.58
C VAL A 649 9.01 13.14 11.50
N LEU A 650 7.79 13.42 11.04
CA LEU A 650 7.45 14.48 10.07
C LEU A 650 6.41 15.42 10.70
N VAL A 651 6.86 16.21 11.65
CA VAL A 651 6.05 17.30 12.23
C VAL A 651 6.48 18.60 11.56
N ARG A 652 5.53 19.47 11.23
CA ARG A 652 5.85 20.80 10.69
C ARG A 652 6.61 21.59 11.74
N GLU A 653 7.52 22.45 11.31
CA GLU A 653 8.34 23.25 12.23
C GLU A 653 7.46 24.18 13.10
N ASP A 654 6.40 24.74 12.52
CA ASP A 654 5.45 25.59 13.23
C ASP A 654 4.55 24.79 14.19
N ASP A 655 4.11 23.59 13.80
CA ASP A 655 3.32 22.71 14.67
C ASP A 655 4.15 22.25 15.88
N LEU A 656 5.44 21.97 15.66
CA LEU A 656 6.39 21.60 16.71
C LEU A 656 6.63 22.76 17.68
N LYS A 657 6.81 23.98 17.16
CA LYS A 657 6.98 25.22 17.96
C LYS A 657 5.76 25.56 18.80
N ASN A 658 4.57 25.32 18.25
CA ASN A 658 3.30 25.68 18.90
C ASN A 658 2.80 24.62 19.89
N THR A 659 3.51 23.50 20.05
CA THR A 659 3.15 22.43 20.98
C THR A 659 4.01 22.48 22.23
N THR A 660 3.39 22.55 23.41
CA THR A 660 4.08 22.52 24.71
C THR A 660 4.10 21.10 25.29
N TYR A 661 5.28 20.67 25.74
CA TYR A 661 5.54 19.35 26.31
C TYR A 661 5.86 19.50 27.79
N VAL A 662 5.22 18.68 28.63
CA VAL A 662 5.39 18.73 30.09
C VAL A 662 6.14 17.49 30.57
N PHE A 663 7.34 17.68 31.11
CA PHE A 663 8.15 16.61 31.69
C PHE A 663 8.00 16.62 33.20
N GLU A 664 7.71 15.46 33.80
CA GLU A 664 7.80 15.28 35.25
C GLU A 664 9.20 14.77 35.61
N LEU A 665 9.90 15.52 36.46
CA LEU A 665 11.23 15.16 36.95
C LEU A 665 11.12 14.20 38.15
N GLU A 666 12.19 13.49 38.48
CA GLU A 666 12.23 12.54 39.61
C GLU A 666 11.92 13.19 40.98
N ASN A 667 12.11 14.50 41.11
CA ASN A 667 11.77 15.27 42.30
C ASN A 667 10.30 15.72 42.35
N GLY A 668 9.49 15.35 41.37
CA GLY A 668 8.07 15.70 41.25
C GLY A 668 7.82 17.11 40.69
N GLU A 669 8.85 17.84 40.26
CA GLU A 669 8.69 19.11 39.56
C GLU A 669 8.34 18.87 38.08
N THR A 670 7.60 19.80 37.48
CA THR A 670 7.27 19.76 36.06
C THR A 670 8.05 20.81 35.29
N VAL A 671 8.51 20.46 34.09
CA VAL A 671 9.19 21.36 33.17
C VAL A 671 8.38 21.41 31.88
N GLU A 672 7.96 22.60 31.47
CA GLU A 672 7.25 22.85 30.23
C GLU A 672 8.23 23.37 29.17
N LEU A 673 8.24 22.77 27.99
CA LEU A 673 9.13 23.11 26.88
C LEU A 673 8.35 23.10 25.57
N ALA A 674 8.58 24.07 24.69
CA ALA A 674 8.07 24.02 23.33
C ALA A 674 8.76 22.87 22.55
N GLY A 675 8.06 22.27 21.59
CA GLY A 675 8.48 21.00 20.97
C GLY A 675 9.83 21.04 20.25
N ASP A 676 10.25 22.21 19.75
CA ASP A 676 11.54 22.41 19.09
C ASP A 676 12.69 22.76 20.05
N GLU A 677 12.39 23.05 21.33
CA GLU A 677 13.39 23.38 22.33
C GLU A 677 14.37 22.23 22.53
N LYS A 678 15.65 22.56 22.67
CA LYS A 678 16.72 21.57 22.85
C LYS A 678 16.87 21.20 24.31
N VAL A 679 16.82 19.90 24.59
CA VAL A 679 16.91 19.32 25.93
C VAL A 679 18.05 18.32 25.95
N LEU A 680 18.92 18.42 26.95
CA LEU A 680 19.96 17.43 27.18
C LEU A 680 19.42 16.37 28.15
N TYR A 681 19.37 15.11 27.73
CA TYR A 681 18.90 14.00 28.56
C TYR A 681 19.81 12.79 28.36
N GLU A 682 20.25 12.16 29.45
CA GLU A 682 21.21 11.03 29.45
C GLU A 682 22.49 11.25 28.61
N GLY A 683 22.93 12.51 28.47
CA GLY A 683 24.15 12.88 27.74
C GLY A 683 23.98 13.05 26.22
N GLU A 684 22.76 12.94 25.71
CA GLU A 684 22.40 13.23 24.31
C GLU A 684 21.49 14.47 24.23
N GLU A 685 21.61 15.22 23.14
CA GLU A 685 20.74 16.37 22.87
C GLU A 685 19.54 15.94 22.04
N HIS A 686 18.35 16.22 22.56
CA HIS A 686 17.06 15.94 21.94
C HIS A 686 16.31 17.25 21.71
N THR A 687 15.32 17.26 20.83
CA THR A 687 14.24 18.25 20.93
C THR A 687 13.27 17.78 22.02
N ALA A 688 12.55 18.69 22.67
CA ALA A 688 11.56 18.35 23.69
C ALA A 688 10.56 17.32 23.15
N ALA A 689 10.07 17.50 21.92
CA ALA A 689 9.19 16.53 21.29
C ALA A 689 9.78 15.11 21.20
N ASN A 690 11.02 14.99 20.72
CA ASN A 690 11.68 13.70 20.55
C ASN A 690 12.00 13.03 21.90
N LEU A 691 12.36 13.83 22.91
CA LEU A 691 12.64 13.31 24.26
C LEU A 691 11.36 12.79 24.91
N TYR A 692 10.28 13.57 24.83
CA TYR A 692 8.99 13.20 25.38
C TYR A 692 8.47 11.90 24.73
N GLU A 693 8.59 11.77 23.41
CA GLU A 693 8.31 10.51 22.72
C GLU A 693 9.20 9.37 23.23
N GLY A 694 10.52 9.55 23.26
CA GLY A 694 11.43 8.51 23.72
C GLY A 694 11.13 8.00 25.14
N LEU A 695 10.73 8.89 26.04
CA LEU A 695 10.31 8.57 27.41
C LEU A 695 8.95 7.84 27.44
N LYS A 696 7.94 8.37 26.75
CA LYS A 696 6.62 7.74 26.59
C LYS A 696 6.73 6.36 25.93
N GLU A 697 7.71 6.19 25.05
CA GLU A 697 7.93 4.96 24.32
C GLU A 697 8.70 3.88 25.11
N GLY A 698 9.29 4.24 26.26
CA GLY A 698 10.15 3.37 27.05
C GLY A 698 11.50 3.10 26.38
N THR A 699 11.94 4.00 25.51
CA THR A 699 13.24 3.95 24.81
C THR A 699 14.40 4.25 25.76
N TYR A 700 14.16 5.09 26.77
CA TYR A 700 15.09 5.41 27.85
C TYR A 700 14.64 4.73 29.15
N GLY A 701 15.57 4.25 29.97
CA GLY A 701 15.27 3.49 31.21
C GLY A 701 15.25 1.96 31.08
N LYS A 702 15.80 1.38 29.99
CA LYS A 702 16.04 -0.06 29.86
C LYS A 702 17.52 -0.39 29.70
N TRP A 703 18.35 -0.09 30.70
CA TRP A 703 19.58 -0.82 31.03
C TRP A 703 19.97 -0.60 32.49
#